data_AF-A0A0N0BKX5-F1
#
_entry.id   AF-A0A0N0BKX5-F1
#
_cell.length_a   1.000
_cell.length_b   1.000
_cell.length_c   1.000
_cell.angle_alpha   90.00
_cell.angle_beta   90.00
_cell.angle_gamma   90.00
#
_symmetry.space_group_name_H-M   'P 1'
#
loop_
_entity.id
_entity.type
_entity.pdbx_description
1 polymer ?
#
loop_
_entity_poly.entity_id
_entity_poly.type
_entity_poly.pdbx_seq_one_letter_code
_entity_poly.pdbx_strand_id
1 'polypeptide(L)'
;MYPANHKTIFVLDHTPYFGISTEAPLEFDFLKSRSQNLIPLAPVCKSLWTTSVEASLEYCRIVWDLFPTGKLIRFVVTDRAAYVLNSWSPSQQNLNHIMNGTAILGVPTKLPKPGEDYSVIHGLRVAIETLNECSEIQHDKRTSLNENASKLVNRGRVICITSARDNSNMKNLENIFLNELAQENKTALASDHLIPVDYCHLVILNIFPNNIESQVTSQGPREVSPLLTVEVHSLKAPALHSKLSHLILSHYDLASTTVTGIPMKEEQNASSSANYDVEIFHSSAAHSAILKGNPQDSALIKTFRRFEEGSEYETVTLKWCTPRGCSAAEMQNCTAMHRITPVDVNSRPSSCLINFLLNGRSVMLEMARKSGGKTISHLLAAHGGEIFIHTLSTARSVLEDPPSISEGCGGRVTDYRITDFGRLMRNNVLVPLKRSTSCNSEGPTEKMRSRLERHTKYWPITISSTLMFNLKQLIDPLPELMVKEELAAEEVVQCKQVIFSLLQLEAKHEVLPLPSIGGGRGGKGGVRREEHYRLLWGELETFLKHHANNSAAHSEVLTCLLEVRSKDDKDKVELDQALRELDGFGKEDGTARASVIRATTDSPMSPPPSTSMSLGKQLHKGSLYAPKSLLDIWLQRSAPKEKKPDFHGRLNSDGPKAKLYPNLKETGREPREPILEDAYSESYDNDVRTKEFQKEENSETVDTHMIHTIRNDSHKLAFLSFLTKV
;
A
#
# COMPACT_ATOMS: atom_id res chain seq x y z
N MET A 1 -18.99 -9.82 12.92
CA MET A 1 -20.36 -9.65 12.34
C MET A 1 -20.34 -8.42 11.44
N TYR A 2 -21.15 -8.36 10.39
CA TYR A 2 -21.11 -7.24 9.45
C TYR A 2 -21.90 -6.04 10.02
N PRO A 3 -21.26 -4.88 10.22
CA PRO A 3 -21.96 -3.66 10.63
C PRO A 3 -22.87 -3.12 9.53
N ALA A 4 -23.80 -2.21 9.88
CA ALA A 4 -24.75 -1.62 8.93
C ALA A 4 -24.09 -0.86 7.77
N ASN A 5 -22.79 -0.52 7.88
CA ASN A 5 -22.02 0.13 6.83
C ASN A 5 -21.33 -0.85 5.87
N HIS A 6 -21.58 -2.16 5.99
CA HIS A 6 -21.12 -3.12 4.98
C HIS A 6 -21.87 -2.96 3.65
N LYS A 7 -23.21 -2.80 3.71
CA LYS A 7 -24.09 -2.54 2.57
C LYS A 7 -24.78 -1.21 2.75
N THR A 8 -24.49 -0.25 1.88
CA THR A 8 -25.22 1.02 1.79
C THR A 8 -25.95 1.09 0.47
N ILE A 9 -27.19 1.56 0.46
CA ILE A 9 -27.97 1.76 -0.77
C ILE A 9 -28.40 3.22 -0.84
N PHE A 10 -28.07 3.90 -1.93
CA PHE A 10 -28.69 5.17 -2.28
C PHE A 10 -29.96 4.93 -3.08
N VAL A 11 -31.08 5.50 -2.61
CA VAL A 11 -32.32 5.61 -3.37
C VAL A 11 -32.45 7.05 -3.82
N LEU A 12 -32.34 7.29 -5.13
CA LEU A 12 -32.41 8.63 -5.71
C LEU A 12 -33.72 8.81 -6.45
N ASP A 13 -34.48 9.83 -6.04
CA ASP A 13 -35.73 10.22 -6.67
C ASP A 13 -35.47 10.90 -8.04
N HIS A 14 -36.00 10.29 -9.10
CA HIS A 14 -35.95 10.76 -10.49
C HIS A 14 -37.34 11.16 -11.01
N THR A 15 -38.28 11.44 -10.10
CA THR A 15 -39.59 11.97 -10.48
C THR A 15 -39.47 13.37 -11.12
N PRO A 16 -40.49 13.83 -11.87
CA PRO A 16 -40.48 15.16 -12.50
C PRO A 16 -40.14 16.32 -11.57
N TYR A 17 -40.48 16.20 -10.28
CA TYR A 17 -40.15 17.19 -9.27
C TYR A 17 -38.64 17.40 -9.12
N PHE A 18 -37.84 16.34 -9.25
CA PHE A 18 -36.38 16.43 -9.16
C PHE A 18 -35.72 17.09 -10.38
N GLY A 19 -36.48 17.33 -11.45
CA GLY A 19 -36.05 18.13 -12.61
C GLY A 19 -36.10 19.65 -12.39
N ILE A 20 -36.65 20.14 -11.28
CA ILE A 20 -36.72 21.58 -10.98
C ILE A 20 -35.38 22.14 -10.50
N SER A 21 -35.23 23.46 -10.62
CA SER A 21 -34.05 24.22 -10.18
C SER A 21 -33.95 24.25 -8.65
N THR A 22 -32.72 24.24 -8.13
CA THR A 22 -32.43 24.43 -6.71
C THR A 22 -32.65 25.87 -6.24
N GLU A 23 -32.78 26.82 -7.18
CA GLU A 23 -32.79 28.26 -6.91
C GLU A 23 -31.53 28.72 -6.15
N ALA A 24 -30.39 28.09 -6.47
CA ALA A 24 -29.07 28.44 -5.98
C ALA A 24 -28.18 28.83 -7.17
N PRO A 25 -28.09 30.13 -7.51
CA PRO A 25 -27.36 30.60 -8.67
C PRO A 25 -25.87 30.29 -8.53
N LEU A 26 -25.29 29.72 -9.58
CA LEU A 26 -23.85 29.51 -9.72
C LEU A 26 -23.30 30.54 -10.70
N GLU A 27 -22.32 31.30 -10.24
CA GLU A 27 -21.58 32.22 -11.08
C GLU A 27 -20.56 31.44 -11.91
N PHE A 28 -20.71 31.49 -13.23
CA PHE A 28 -19.76 30.91 -14.19
C PHE A 28 -19.13 32.03 -15.00
N ASP A 29 -17.96 32.51 -14.56
CA ASP A 29 -17.18 33.46 -15.35
C ASP A 29 -15.92 32.79 -15.94
N PHE A 30 -15.94 32.54 -17.25
CA PHE A 30 -14.87 31.85 -17.97
C PHE A 30 -13.76 32.79 -18.46
N LEU A 31 -13.91 34.12 -18.31
CA LEU A 31 -13.05 35.08 -19.00
C LEU A 31 -12.13 35.82 -18.02
N LYS A 32 -11.04 35.15 -17.61
CA LYS A 32 -9.93 35.78 -16.84
C LYS A 32 -9.23 36.95 -17.56
N SER A 33 -9.61 37.28 -18.79
CA SER A 33 -9.17 38.49 -19.48
C SER A 33 -10.32 39.10 -20.27
N ARG A 34 -10.89 40.23 -19.83
CA ARG A 34 -11.24 41.35 -20.74
C ARG A 34 -11.79 42.59 -20.03
N SER A 35 -11.63 43.68 -20.80
CA SER A 35 -11.96 45.09 -20.62
C SER A 35 -13.32 45.45 -20.00
N GLN A 36 -13.35 46.62 -19.35
CA GLN A 36 -14.41 47.22 -18.51
C GLN A 36 -15.87 47.27 -19.04
N ASN A 37 -16.23 46.70 -20.20
CA ASN A 37 -17.53 46.91 -20.86
C ASN A 37 -18.24 45.63 -21.39
N LEU A 38 -18.14 44.46 -20.74
CA LEU A 38 -18.90 43.26 -21.15
C LEU A 38 -19.95 42.85 -20.12
N ILE A 39 -21.14 42.43 -20.60
CA ILE A 39 -22.26 41.95 -19.78
C ILE A 39 -21.93 40.56 -19.22
N PRO A 40 -22.00 40.33 -17.90
CA PRO A 40 -21.77 39.02 -17.30
C PRO A 40 -22.81 37.99 -17.77
N LEU A 41 -22.39 36.73 -17.92
CA LEU A 41 -23.32 35.64 -18.23
C LEU A 41 -24.34 35.47 -17.11
N ALA A 42 -25.58 35.15 -17.49
CA ALA A 42 -26.62 34.86 -16.51
C ALA A 42 -26.20 33.63 -15.67
N PRO A 43 -26.37 33.70 -14.33
CA PRO A 43 -26.03 32.57 -13.47
C PRO A 43 -26.92 31.37 -13.80
N VAL A 44 -26.38 30.16 -13.60
CA VAL A 44 -27.11 28.91 -13.84
C VAL A 44 -27.39 28.22 -12.51
N CYS A 45 -28.56 27.61 -12.39
CA CYS A 45 -28.91 26.81 -11.22
C CYS A 45 -28.84 25.32 -11.56
N LYS A 46 -28.37 24.52 -10.61
CA LYS A 46 -28.47 23.06 -10.68
C LYS A 46 -29.92 22.62 -10.50
N SER A 47 -30.26 21.42 -10.95
CA SER A 47 -31.50 20.77 -10.53
C SER A 47 -31.36 20.08 -9.18
N LEU A 48 -32.49 19.76 -8.55
CA LEU A 48 -32.51 18.89 -7.35
C LEU A 48 -31.81 17.56 -7.64
N TRP A 49 -32.15 16.91 -8.77
CA TRP A 49 -31.50 15.69 -9.25
C TRP A 49 -29.97 15.82 -9.36
N THR A 50 -29.49 16.87 -10.02
CA THR A 50 -28.05 17.09 -10.21
C THR A 50 -27.34 17.19 -8.87
N THR A 51 -27.94 17.93 -7.93
CA THR A 51 -27.41 18.11 -6.57
C THR A 51 -27.39 16.79 -5.78
N SER A 52 -28.42 15.95 -5.93
CA SER A 52 -28.49 14.62 -5.33
C SER A 52 -27.42 13.67 -5.85
N VAL A 53 -27.20 13.65 -7.18
CA VAL A 53 -26.16 12.84 -7.80
C VAL A 53 -24.76 13.31 -7.38
N GLU A 54 -24.47 14.60 -7.44
CA GLU A 54 -23.16 15.12 -7.01
C GLU A 54 -22.84 14.80 -5.55
N ALA A 55 -23.80 15.03 -4.64
CA ALA A 55 -23.58 14.80 -3.22
C ALA A 55 -23.42 13.30 -2.87
N SER A 56 -24.15 12.42 -3.55
CA SER A 56 -24.01 10.96 -3.37
C SER A 56 -22.72 10.41 -3.98
N LEU A 57 -22.24 10.96 -5.11
CA LEU A 57 -20.93 10.61 -5.68
C LEU A 57 -19.79 11.03 -4.76
N GLU A 58 -19.86 12.22 -4.17
CA GLU A 58 -18.82 12.67 -3.23
C GLU A 58 -18.80 11.84 -1.95
N TYR A 59 -19.97 11.40 -1.46
CA TYR A 59 -20.07 10.41 -0.40
C TYR A 59 -19.35 9.11 -0.78
N CYS A 60 -19.57 8.59 -1.98
CA CYS A 60 -18.92 7.37 -2.46
C CYS A 60 -17.40 7.53 -2.61
N ARG A 61 -16.93 8.68 -3.10
CA ARG A 61 -15.51 8.99 -3.21
C ARG A 61 -14.82 8.86 -1.86
N ILE A 62 -15.35 9.51 -0.82
CA ILE A 62 -14.80 9.46 0.54
C ILE A 62 -14.77 8.01 1.05
N VAL A 63 -15.86 7.24 0.86
CA VAL A 63 -15.91 5.84 1.31
C VAL A 63 -14.87 4.98 0.61
N TRP A 64 -14.77 5.05 -0.73
CA TRP A 64 -13.87 4.20 -1.49
C TRP A 64 -12.39 4.58 -1.36
N ASP A 65 -12.09 5.85 -1.06
CA ASP A 65 -10.73 6.27 -0.75
C ASP A 65 -10.27 5.72 0.62
N LEU A 66 -11.18 5.67 1.60
CA LEU A 66 -10.86 5.16 2.95
C LEU A 66 -10.95 3.64 3.04
N PHE A 67 -11.86 3.03 2.30
CA PHE A 67 -12.19 1.61 2.32
C PHE A 67 -12.20 1.04 0.90
N PRO A 68 -11.03 0.74 0.31
CA PRO A 68 -10.95 0.19 -1.05
C PRO A 68 -11.62 -1.20 -1.18
N THR A 69 -11.84 -1.89 -0.06
CA THR A 69 -12.50 -3.20 -0.03
C THR A 69 -13.45 -3.31 1.16
N GLY A 70 -14.50 -4.12 1.03
CA GLY A 70 -15.35 -4.55 2.15
C GLY A 70 -16.49 -3.60 2.53
N LYS A 71 -16.53 -2.38 1.97
CA LYS A 71 -17.65 -1.44 2.08
C LYS A 71 -18.28 -1.27 0.70
N LEU A 72 -19.55 -1.64 0.58
CA LEU A 72 -20.24 -1.70 -0.70
C LEU A 72 -21.38 -0.68 -0.74
N ILE A 73 -21.52 -0.01 -1.88
CA ILE A 73 -22.56 1.00 -2.11
C ILE A 73 -23.31 0.66 -3.40
N ARG A 74 -24.64 0.57 -3.31
CA ARG A 74 -25.54 0.33 -4.44
C ARG A 74 -26.40 1.54 -4.72
N PHE A 75 -26.71 1.80 -5.99
CA PHE A 75 -27.60 2.88 -6.39
C PHE A 75 -28.88 2.33 -7.01
N VAL A 76 -30.00 2.80 -6.50
CA VAL A 76 -31.35 2.59 -7.03
C VAL A 76 -31.92 3.95 -7.38
N VAL A 77 -32.22 4.16 -8.65
CA VAL A 77 -32.88 5.38 -9.13
C VAL A 77 -34.34 5.06 -9.36
N THR A 78 -35.26 5.95 -9.01
CA THR A 78 -36.69 5.64 -9.06
C THR A 78 -37.52 6.76 -9.67
N ASP A 79 -38.37 6.40 -10.64
CA ASP A 79 -39.39 7.28 -11.21
C ASP A 79 -40.77 6.57 -11.20
N ARG A 80 -41.18 6.01 -12.33
CA ARG A 80 -42.29 5.08 -12.56
C ARG A 80 -41.94 3.65 -12.21
N ALA A 81 -40.64 3.35 -12.25
CA ALA A 81 -40.06 2.08 -11.85
C ALA A 81 -38.74 2.35 -11.12
N ALA A 82 -38.18 1.30 -10.52
CA ALA A 82 -36.85 1.33 -9.93
C ALA A 82 -35.82 0.79 -10.93
N TYR A 83 -34.70 1.51 -11.07
CA TYR A 83 -33.55 1.13 -11.88
C TYR A 83 -32.34 0.97 -10.99
N VAL A 84 -31.76 -0.21 -10.98
CA VAL A 84 -30.54 -0.49 -10.24
C VAL A 84 -29.32 -0.20 -11.12
N LEU A 85 -28.43 0.68 -10.68
CA LEU A 85 -27.27 1.09 -11.50
C LEU A 85 -26.06 0.14 -11.36
N ASN A 86 -25.92 -0.53 -10.22
CA ASN A 86 -24.80 -1.43 -9.93
C ASN A 86 -25.22 -2.56 -8.97
N SER A 87 -24.32 -3.51 -8.74
CA SER A 87 -24.50 -4.68 -7.87
C SER A 87 -23.54 -4.64 -6.67
N TRP A 88 -23.56 -5.70 -5.87
CA TRP A 88 -22.60 -5.89 -4.77
C TRP A 88 -21.20 -6.33 -5.23
N SER A 89 -20.95 -6.48 -6.54
CA SER A 89 -19.62 -6.86 -7.05
C SER A 89 -18.59 -5.74 -6.82
N PRO A 90 -17.38 -6.06 -6.33
CA PRO A 90 -16.26 -5.12 -6.19
C PRO A 90 -15.89 -4.40 -7.49
N SER A 91 -16.03 -5.07 -8.63
CA SER A 91 -15.72 -4.50 -9.95
C SER A 91 -16.57 -3.26 -10.28
N GLN A 92 -17.79 -3.19 -9.73
CA GLN A 92 -18.74 -2.10 -9.94
C GLN A 92 -18.72 -1.04 -8.83
N GLN A 93 -17.80 -1.15 -7.85
CA GLN A 93 -17.61 -0.19 -6.77
C GLN A 93 -16.65 0.93 -7.21
N ASN A 94 -17.02 1.67 -8.25
CA ASN A 94 -16.20 2.76 -8.77
C ASN A 94 -17.07 3.93 -9.28
N LEU A 95 -16.53 5.16 -9.22
CA LEU A 95 -17.31 6.36 -9.53
C LEU A 95 -17.74 6.43 -10.99
N ASN A 96 -16.91 5.94 -11.91
CA ASN A 96 -17.23 5.99 -13.34
C ASN A 96 -18.42 5.13 -13.71
N HIS A 97 -18.55 3.94 -13.10
CA HIS A 97 -19.70 3.07 -13.32
C HIS A 97 -21.00 3.79 -12.94
N ILE A 98 -21.03 4.42 -11.76
CA ILE A 98 -22.21 5.16 -11.28
C ILE A 98 -22.46 6.42 -12.11
N MET A 99 -21.41 7.17 -12.45
CA MET A 99 -21.51 8.37 -13.30
C MET A 99 -22.05 8.04 -14.69
N ASN A 100 -21.59 6.95 -15.31
CA ASN A 100 -22.09 6.51 -16.60
C ASN A 100 -23.56 6.10 -16.51
N GLY A 101 -23.94 5.36 -15.45
CA GLY A 101 -25.34 4.99 -15.21
C GLY A 101 -26.27 6.20 -15.04
N THR A 102 -25.86 7.19 -14.25
CA THR A 102 -26.65 8.42 -14.05
C THR A 102 -26.66 9.32 -15.30
N ALA A 103 -25.59 9.33 -16.09
CA ALA A 103 -25.53 10.04 -17.37
C ALA A 103 -26.47 9.44 -18.42
N ILE A 104 -26.60 8.11 -18.48
CA ILE A 104 -27.53 7.41 -19.37
C ILE A 104 -28.99 7.75 -19.04
N LEU A 105 -29.33 7.83 -17.74
CA LEU A 105 -30.67 8.22 -17.29
C LEU A 105 -30.98 9.71 -17.57
N GLY A 106 -29.97 10.57 -17.49
CA GLY A 106 -30.13 12.00 -17.70
C GLY A 106 -30.92 12.70 -16.58
N VAL A 107 -31.33 13.94 -16.83
CA VAL A 107 -32.13 14.74 -15.89
C VAL A 107 -33.62 14.39 -16.04
N PRO A 108 -34.40 14.30 -14.95
CA PRO A 108 -35.84 14.06 -15.03
C PRO A 108 -36.56 15.09 -15.90
N THR A 109 -37.55 14.63 -16.67
CA THR A 109 -38.43 15.53 -17.43
C THR A 109 -39.35 16.30 -16.49
N LYS A 110 -39.40 17.63 -16.59
CA LYS A 110 -40.19 18.51 -15.72
C LYS A 110 -41.72 18.30 -15.82
N LEU A 111 -42.19 17.76 -16.94
CA LEU A 111 -43.61 17.56 -17.21
C LEU A 111 -43.98 16.10 -16.97
N PRO A 112 -44.84 15.78 -15.99
CA PRO A 112 -45.36 14.43 -15.82
C PRO A 112 -46.22 14.08 -17.03
N LYS A 113 -46.06 12.86 -17.57
CA LYS A 113 -46.98 12.36 -18.58
C LYS A 113 -48.31 11.97 -17.92
N PRO A 114 -49.46 12.22 -18.58
CA PRO A 114 -50.75 11.88 -18.01
C PRO A 114 -50.89 10.37 -17.76
N GLY A 115 -51.37 9.97 -16.59
CA GLY A 115 -51.69 8.57 -16.25
C GLY A 115 -50.51 7.72 -15.75
N GLU A 116 -49.32 8.28 -15.62
CA GLU A 116 -48.16 7.58 -15.06
C GLU A 116 -48.00 7.87 -13.57
N ASP A 117 -47.81 6.83 -12.75
CA ASP A 117 -47.58 6.94 -11.30
C ASP A 117 -46.08 7.08 -11.01
N TYR A 118 -45.69 8.27 -10.55
CA TYR A 118 -44.31 8.61 -10.21
C TYR A 118 -44.14 8.57 -8.70
N SER A 119 -43.29 7.67 -8.20
CA SER A 119 -43.14 7.48 -6.75
C SER A 119 -41.77 6.92 -6.38
N VAL A 120 -41.24 7.44 -5.26
CA VAL A 120 -40.00 6.92 -4.63
C VAL A 120 -40.19 5.53 -4.02
N ILE A 121 -41.43 5.11 -3.79
CA ILE A 121 -41.77 3.84 -3.15
C ILE A 121 -41.23 2.65 -3.95
N HIS A 122 -41.23 2.74 -5.29
CA HIS A 122 -40.67 1.70 -6.15
C HIS A 122 -39.18 1.45 -5.82
N GLY A 123 -38.39 2.52 -5.70
CA GLY A 123 -36.98 2.45 -5.33
C GLY A 123 -36.75 1.92 -3.92
N LEU A 124 -37.61 2.29 -2.97
CA LEU A 124 -37.53 1.80 -1.59
C LEU A 124 -37.78 0.29 -1.49
N ARG A 125 -38.74 -0.25 -2.26
CA ARG A 125 -38.99 -1.70 -2.35
C ARG A 125 -37.78 -2.45 -2.90
N VAL A 126 -37.26 -2.01 -4.04
CA VAL A 126 -36.07 -2.64 -4.65
C VAL A 126 -34.82 -2.47 -3.77
N ALA A 127 -34.69 -1.39 -3.01
CA ALA A 127 -33.60 -1.25 -2.04
C ALA A 127 -33.66 -2.35 -0.96
N ILE A 128 -34.84 -2.73 -0.49
CA ILE A 128 -35.00 -3.82 0.49
C ILE A 128 -34.64 -5.16 -0.16
N GLU A 129 -35.20 -5.46 -1.34
CA GLU A 129 -34.91 -6.69 -2.09
C GLU A 129 -33.40 -6.87 -2.30
N THR A 130 -32.73 -5.79 -2.70
CA THR A 130 -31.27 -5.80 -2.95
C THR A 130 -30.44 -5.91 -1.66
N LEU A 131 -30.96 -5.51 -0.48
CA LEU A 131 -30.31 -5.79 0.81
C LEU A 131 -30.34 -7.29 1.15
N ASN A 132 -31.35 -8.02 0.70
CA ASN A 132 -31.47 -9.47 0.93
C ASN A 132 -30.49 -10.28 0.07
N GLU A 133 -29.95 -9.74 -1.03
CA GLU A 133 -28.92 -10.40 -1.83
C GLU A 133 -27.60 -10.53 -1.05
N CYS A 134 -26.91 -11.67 -1.13
CA CYS A 134 -25.58 -11.83 -0.53
C CYS A 134 -24.50 -11.01 -1.26
N SER A 135 -23.59 -10.37 -0.51
CA SER A 135 -22.31 -9.92 -1.08
C SER A 135 -21.36 -11.10 -1.25
N GLU A 136 -20.31 -10.95 -2.08
CA GLU A 136 -19.28 -11.98 -2.28
C GLU A 136 -18.67 -12.43 -0.93
N ILE A 137 -18.32 -11.47 -0.07
CA ILE A 137 -17.76 -11.74 1.27
C ILE A 137 -18.74 -12.48 2.18
N GLN A 138 -20.05 -12.19 2.09
CA GLN A 138 -21.07 -12.90 2.85
C GLN A 138 -21.29 -14.31 2.30
N HIS A 139 -21.25 -14.47 0.98
CA HIS A 139 -21.38 -15.75 0.30
C HIS A 139 -20.23 -16.69 0.67
N ASP A 140 -18.97 -16.22 0.57
CA ASP A 140 -17.77 -16.98 0.97
C ASP A 140 -17.85 -17.46 2.42
N LYS A 141 -18.36 -16.60 3.30
CA LYS A 141 -18.53 -16.96 4.72
C LYS A 141 -19.63 -17.99 4.93
N ARG A 142 -20.73 -17.88 4.17
CA ARG A 142 -21.85 -18.84 4.20
C ARG A 142 -21.42 -20.22 3.69
N THR A 143 -20.55 -20.26 2.67
CA THR A 143 -20.05 -21.50 2.06
C THR A 143 -18.81 -22.09 2.76
N SER A 144 -18.13 -21.31 3.60
CA SER A 144 -17.01 -21.82 4.40
C SER A 144 -17.46 -22.94 5.36
N LEU A 145 -16.74 -24.08 5.37
CA LEU A 145 -17.01 -25.27 6.20
C LEU A 145 -16.77 -25.05 7.72
N ASN A 146 -16.77 -23.80 8.18
CA ASN A 146 -16.52 -23.45 9.57
C ASN A 146 -17.83 -23.42 10.37
N GLU A 147 -17.81 -23.88 11.62
CA GLU A 147 -18.97 -23.94 12.56
C GLU A 147 -19.70 -22.60 12.78
N ASN A 148 -19.12 -21.48 12.31
CA ASN A 148 -19.69 -20.12 12.41
C ASN A 148 -20.58 -19.70 11.22
N ALA A 149 -20.80 -20.56 10.22
CA ALA A 149 -21.67 -20.26 9.08
C ALA A 149 -23.12 -19.92 9.49
N SER A 150 -23.59 -20.48 10.61
CA SER A 150 -24.94 -20.27 11.17
C SER A 150 -25.16 -18.90 11.85
N LYS A 151 -24.13 -18.05 11.98
CA LYS A 151 -24.20 -16.71 12.62
C LYS A 151 -23.95 -15.57 11.63
N LEU A 152 -24.39 -15.71 10.38
CA LEU A 152 -24.30 -14.63 9.40
C LEU A 152 -25.35 -13.55 9.72
N VAL A 153 -24.89 -12.37 10.14
CA VAL A 153 -25.75 -11.22 10.39
C VAL A 153 -25.70 -10.27 9.20
N ASN A 154 -26.85 -9.99 8.58
CA ASN A 154 -27.03 -9.09 7.46
C ASN A 154 -27.57 -7.74 7.95
N ARG A 155 -26.70 -6.73 7.99
CA ARG A 155 -27.08 -5.36 8.33
C ARG A 155 -26.79 -4.44 7.17
N GLY A 156 -27.65 -3.45 6.97
CA GLY A 156 -27.49 -2.47 5.89
C GLY A 156 -27.99 -1.09 6.26
N ARG A 157 -27.75 -0.15 5.35
CA ARG A 157 -28.24 1.22 5.41
C ARG A 157 -28.86 1.61 4.08
N VAL A 158 -30.02 2.27 4.12
CA VAL A 158 -30.65 2.89 2.95
C VAL A 158 -30.64 4.40 3.15
N ILE A 159 -30.08 5.14 2.20
CA ILE A 159 -30.08 6.60 2.16
C ILE A 159 -31.00 7.02 1.01
N CYS A 160 -32.17 7.51 1.34
CA CYS A 160 -33.18 7.95 0.38
C CYS A 160 -33.13 9.48 0.23
N ILE A 161 -32.89 9.98 -0.98
CA ILE A 161 -32.93 11.40 -1.31
C ILE A 161 -34.21 11.64 -2.12
N THR A 162 -35.18 12.32 -1.50
CA THR A 162 -36.52 12.55 -2.06
C THR A 162 -37.09 13.87 -1.55
N SER A 163 -38.34 14.18 -1.92
CA SER A 163 -39.08 15.33 -1.43
C SER A 163 -40.48 14.92 -1.05
N ALA A 164 -40.84 15.15 0.21
CA ALA A 164 -42.17 14.89 0.75
C ALA A 164 -42.88 16.21 1.07
N ARG A 165 -44.20 16.21 0.94
CA ARG A 165 -45.03 17.40 1.15
C ARG A 165 -45.10 17.80 2.61
N ASP A 166 -45.30 16.84 3.50
CA ASP A 166 -45.54 17.05 4.92
C ASP A 166 -45.10 15.85 5.77
N ASN A 167 -45.17 16.01 7.10
CA ASN A 167 -44.82 14.97 8.06
C ASN A 167 -45.72 13.72 7.98
N SER A 168 -46.96 13.85 7.52
CA SER A 168 -47.89 12.72 7.39
C SER A 168 -47.48 11.82 6.23
N ASN A 169 -47.14 12.42 5.08
CA ASN A 169 -46.55 11.71 3.95
C ASN A 169 -45.23 11.04 4.33
N MET A 170 -44.37 11.71 5.10
CA MET A 170 -43.11 11.13 5.56
C MET A 170 -43.35 9.88 6.42
N LYS A 171 -44.26 9.97 7.40
CA LYS A 171 -44.63 8.83 8.25
C LYS A 171 -45.24 7.68 7.46
N ASN A 172 -46.02 7.97 6.41
CA ASN A 172 -46.55 6.95 5.52
C ASN A 172 -45.43 6.22 4.76
N LEU A 173 -44.42 6.94 4.26
CA LEU A 173 -43.26 6.32 3.59
C LEU A 173 -42.50 5.37 4.53
N GLU A 174 -42.33 5.74 5.78
CA GLU A 174 -41.68 4.89 6.79
C GLU A 174 -42.48 3.62 7.10
N ASN A 175 -43.80 3.75 7.24
CA ASN A 175 -44.68 2.60 7.47
C ASN A 175 -44.67 1.65 6.28
N ILE A 176 -44.67 2.18 5.05
CA ILE A 176 -44.54 1.39 3.83
C ILE A 176 -43.19 0.66 3.85
N PHE A 177 -42.09 1.36 4.10
CA PHE A 177 -40.76 0.76 4.16
C PHE A 177 -40.68 -0.38 5.18
N LEU A 178 -41.23 -0.18 6.39
CA LEU A 178 -41.23 -1.20 7.43
C LEU A 178 -42.04 -2.44 7.03
N ASN A 179 -43.22 -2.25 6.44
CA ASN A 179 -44.08 -3.35 6.00
C ASN A 179 -43.40 -4.17 4.89
N GLU A 180 -42.80 -3.50 3.91
CA GLU A 180 -42.05 -4.14 2.82
C GLU A 180 -40.82 -4.87 3.37
N LEU A 181 -40.08 -4.28 4.33
CA LEU A 181 -38.93 -4.93 4.97
C LEU A 181 -39.32 -6.22 5.70
N ALA A 182 -40.45 -6.19 6.43
CA ALA A 182 -40.97 -7.36 7.11
C ALA A 182 -41.47 -8.44 6.14
N GLN A 183 -42.02 -8.03 4.99
CA GLN A 183 -42.49 -8.94 3.95
C GLN A 183 -41.33 -9.61 3.22
N GLU A 184 -40.35 -8.84 2.73
CA GLU A 184 -39.20 -9.37 2.01
C GLU A 184 -38.31 -10.24 2.88
N ASN A 185 -38.22 -9.98 4.18
CA ASN A 185 -37.56 -10.89 5.10
C ASN A 185 -38.23 -12.28 5.18
N LYS A 186 -39.56 -12.36 5.03
CA LYS A 186 -40.26 -13.67 4.94
C LYS A 186 -39.92 -14.38 3.64
N THR A 187 -39.86 -13.64 2.53
CA THR A 187 -39.42 -14.16 1.22
C THR A 187 -37.99 -14.68 1.28
N ALA A 188 -37.08 -13.92 1.91
CA ALA A 188 -35.68 -14.30 2.05
C ALA A 188 -35.48 -15.55 2.92
N LEU A 189 -36.28 -15.73 3.97
CA LEU A 189 -36.27 -16.94 4.79
C LEU A 189 -36.72 -18.20 4.02
N ALA A 190 -37.52 -18.03 2.97
CA ALA A 190 -37.98 -19.11 2.10
C ALA A 190 -37.05 -19.37 0.90
N SER A 191 -35.94 -18.65 0.78
CA SER A 191 -35.01 -18.71 -0.35
C SER A 191 -33.62 -19.19 0.06
N ASP A 192 -33.02 -20.06 -0.74
CA ASP A 192 -31.65 -20.54 -0.52
C ASP A 192 -30.58 -19.52 -0.92
N HIS A 193 -30.93 -18.53 -1.75
CA HIS A 193 -29.99 -17.56 -2.32
C HIS A 193 -30.02 -16.19 -1.62
N LEU A 194 -31.05 -15.93 -0.82
CA LEU A 194 -31.20 -14.68 -0.08
C LEU A 194 -30.80 -14.85 1.39
N ILE A 195 -30.61 -13.73 2.06
CA ILE A 195 -30.38 -13.65 3.50
C ILE A 195 -31.34 -12.60 4.09
N PRO A 196 -32.06 -12.92 5.19
CA PRO A 196 -32.93 -11.94 5.85
C PRO A 196 -32.09 -10.76 6.37
N VAL A 197 -32.67 -9.56 6.39
CA VAL A 197 -32.07 -8.35 6.96
C VAL A 197 -32.34 -8.33 8.45
N ASP A 198 -31.28 -8.43 9.26
CA ASP A 198 -31.36 -8.36 10.73
C ASP A 198 -31.49 -6.92 11.25
N TYR A 199 -30.97 -5.95 10.49
CA TYR A 199 -31.02 -4.54 10.86
C TYR A 199 -30.85 -3.64 9.64
N CYS A 200 -31.70 -2.62 9.52
CA CYS A 200 -31.64 -1.58 8.53
C CYS A 200 -31.65 -0.19 9.19
N HIS A 201 -30.72 0.69 8.78
CA HIS A 201 -30.78 2.11 9.07
C HIS A 201 -31.33 2.86 7.86
N LEU A 202 -32.53 3.44 7.95
CA LEU A 202 -33.13 4.26 6.91
C LEU A 202 -32.87 5.74 7.18
N VAL A 203 -32.18 6.40 6.26
CA VAL A 203 -31.86 7.82 6.30
C VAL A 203 -32.64 8.51 5.20
N ILE A 204 -33.61 9.35 5.53
CA ILE A 204 -34.38 10.11 4.54
C ILE A 204 -33.88 11.55 4.50
N LEU A 205 -33.35 11.96 3.36
CA LEU A 205 -32.92 13.32 3.07
C LEU A 205 -34.02 13.99 2.23
N ASN A 206 -34.89 14.72 2.92
CA ASN A 206 -35.94 15.53 2.33
C ASN A 206 -35.35 16.87 1.84
N ILE A 207 -35.19 17.01 0.52
CA ILE A 207 -34.62 18.22 -0.06
C ILE A 207 -35.65 19.06 -0.80
N PHE A 208 -35.42 20.38 -0.81
CA PHE A 208 -36.27 21.36 -1.47
C PHE A 208 -35.46 22.58 -1.96
N PRO A 209 -35.95 23.34 -2.95
CA PRO A 209 -35.31 24.55 -3.46
C PRO A 209 -35.17 25.67 -2.40
N ASN A 210 -34.22 26.59 -2.61
CA ASN A 210 -33.91 27.66 -1.65
C ASN A 210 -35.07 28.63 -1.36
N ASN A 211 -35.99 28.80 -2.30
CA ASN A 211 -37.14 29.70 -2.22
C ASN A 211 -38.39 29.04 -1.63
N ILE A 212 -38.33 27.76 -1.26
CA ILE A 212 -39.43 27.01 -0.68
C ILE A 212 -39.10 26.70 0.78
N GLU A 213 -40.12 26.70 1.63
CA GLU A 213 -40.04 26.18 2.99
C GLU A 213 -40.72 24.82 3.08
N SER A 214 -40.08 23.89 3.79
CA SER A 214 -40.60 22.54 3.97
C SER A 214 -41.52 22.42 5.18
N GLN A 215 -42.60 21.66 5.03
CA GLN A 215 -43.48 21.27 6.13
C GLN A 215 -43.04 19.95 6.80
N VAL A 216 -41.90 19.39 6.39
CA VAL A 216 -41.28 18.22 6.99
C VAL A 216 -40.27 18.67 8.04
N THR A 217 -40.40 18.15 9.26
CA THR A 217 -39.47 18.44 10.36
C THR A 217 -38.35 17.42 10.43
N SER A 218 -37.13 17.90 10.65
CA SER A 218 -35.97 17.03 10.87
C SER A 218 -36.11 16.25 12.18
N GLN A 219 -35.80 14.97 12.15
CA GLN A 219 -35.88 14.03 13.26
C GLN A 219 -34.57 13.24 13.31
N GLY A 220 -33.91 13.23 14.48
CA GLY A 220 -32.74 12.40 14.70
C GLY A 220 -33.07 10.90 14.64
N PRO A 221 -32.04 10.03 14.72
CA PRO A 221 -32.23 8.58 14.69
C PRO A 221 -33.21 8.10 15.76
N ARG A 222 -34.25 7.39 15.33
CA ARG A 222 -35.24 6.75 16.21
C ARG A 222 -35.49 5.31 15.81
N GLU A 223 -35.62 4.45 16.81
CA GLU A 223 -35.98 3.05 16.60
C GLU A 223 -37.49 2.95 16.33
N VAL A 224 -37.86 2.47 15.15
CA VAL A 224 -39.26 2.23 14.75
C VAL A 224 -39.67 0.79 14.99
N SER A 225 -38.70 -0.12 14.85
CA SER A 225 -38.83 -1.56 15.01
C SER A 225 -37.45 -2.13 15.38
N PRO A 226 -37.37 -3.32 16.00
CA PRO A 226 -36.09 -4.02 16.21
C PRO A 226 -35.24 -4.19 14.94
N LEU A 227 -35.90 -4.19 13.78
CA LEU A 227 -35.25 -4.29 12.46
C LEU A 227 -34.89 -2.94 11.83
N LEU A 228 -35.48 -1.83 12.30
CA LEU A 228 -35.45 -0.55 11.59
C LEU A 228 -35.25 0.65 12.53
N THR A 229 -34.16 1.38 12.28
CA THR A 229 -33.95 2.74 12.79
C THR A 229 -34.15 3.72 11.64
N VAL A 230 -34.89 4.80 11.88
CA VAL A 230 -35.14 5.85 10.89
C VAL A 230 -34.58 7.18 11.37
N GLU A 231 -33.94 7.94 10.50
CA GLU A 231 -33.67 9.37 10.68
C GLU A 231 -34.16 10.17 9.47
N VAL A 232 -34.66 11.39 9.71
CA VAL A 232 -35.19 12.26 8.66
C VAL A 232 -34.51 13.61 8.76
N HIS A 233 -33.94 14.10 7.66
CA HIS A 233 -33.32 15.42 7.58
C HIS A 233 -34.00 16.23 6.49
N SER A 234 -34.58 17.36 6.88
CA SER A 234 -35.23 18.33 5.99
C SER A 234 -34.28 19.51 5.81
N LEU A 235 -33.80 19.75 4.59
CA LEU A 235 -32.79 20.77 4.30
C LEU A 235 -32.92 21.34 2.88
N LYS A 236 -32.35 22.53 2.65
CA LYS A 236 -32.30 23.11 1.31
C LYS A 236 -31.31 22.33 0.45
N ALA A 237 -31.61 22.17 -0.83
CA ALA A 237 -30.80 21.36 -1.73
C ALA A 237 -29.29 21.68 -1.73
N PRO A 238 -28.84 22.95 -1.70
CA PRO A 238 -27.40 23.27 -1.67
C PRO A 238 -26.65 22.72 -0.45
N ALA A 239 -27.33 22.55 0.69
CA ALA A 239 -26.72 22.04 1.91
C ALA A 239 -26.60 20.50 1.94
N LEU A 240 -27.13 19.80 0.94
CA LEU A 240 -27.12 18.34 0.87
C LEU A 240 -25.72 17.75 0.93
N HIS A 241 -24.76 18.34 0.22
CA HIS A 241 -23.37 17.91 0.25
C HIS A 241 -22.79 17.97 1.68
N SER A 242 -22.93 19.12 2.34
CA SER A 242 -22.48 19.32 3.72
C SER A 242 -23.11 18.33 4.68
N LYS A 243 -24.42 18.08 4.53
CA LYS A 243 -25.14 17.12 5.37
C LYS A 243 -24.66 15.68 5.17
N LEU A 244 -24.47 15.24 3.92
CA LEU A 244 -23.93 13.91 3.64
C LEU A 244 -22.48 13.75 4.11
N SER A 245 -21.65 14.80 3.99
CA SER A 245 -20.29 14.85 4.54
C SER A 245 -20.26 14.78 6.06
N HIS A 246 -21.28 15.26 6.76
CA HIS A 246 -21.43 15.04 8.20
C HIS A 246 -21.88 13.61 8.49
N LEU A 247 -22.94 13.13 7.84
CA LEU A 247 -23.48 11.79 8.08
C LEU A 247 -22.46 10.69 7.82
N ILE A 248 -21.54 10.86 6.86
CA ILE A 248 -20.50 9.87 6.57
C ILE A 248 -19.63 9.55 7.80
N LEU A 249 -19.44 10.52 8.71
CA LEU A 249 -18.64 10.37 9.92
C LEU A 249 -19.25 9.32 10.85
N SER A 250 -20.53 9.48 11.19
CA SER A 250 -21.25 8.48 12.02
C SER A 250 -21.49 7.18 11.24
N HIS A 251 -21.68 7.29 9.93
CA HIS A 251 -21.96 6.15 9.08
C HIS A 251 -20.81 5.14 9.02
N TYR A 252 -19.56 5.62 9.03
CA TYR A 252 -18.35 4.82 8.86
C TYR A 252 -17.38 4.85 10.03
N ASP A 253 -17.77 5.44 11.17
CA ASP A 253 -16.91 5.63 12.34
C ASP A 253 -15.62 6.38 11.98
N LEU A 254 -15.82 7.53 11.32
CA LEU A 254 -14.74 8.40 10.88
C LEU A 254 -14.59 9.59 11.83
N ALA A 255 -13.38 10.13 11.86
CA ALA A 255 -13.08 11.41 12.48
C ALA A 255 -12.56 12.39 11.43
N SER A 256 -12.68 13.67 11.77
CA SER A 256 -12.10 14.77 11.00
C SER A 256 -10.85 15.30 11.68
N THR A 257 -9.79 15.52 10.90
CA THR A 257 -8.62 16.29 11.31
C THR A 257 -8.49 17.53 10.42
N THR A 258 -8.35 18.70 11.03
CA THR A 258 -7.99 19.94 10.35
C THR A 258 -6.49 20.18 10.50
N VAL A 259 -5.75 20.05 9.40
CA VAL A 259 -4.31 20.31 9.34
C VAL A 259 -4.10 21.80 9.08
N THR A 260 -3.48 22.49 10.03
CA THR A 260 -3.31 23.95 9.98
C THR A 260 -1.87 24.37 9.75
N GLY A 261 -1.67 25.62 9.35
CA GLY A 261 -0.32 26.19 9.21
C GLY A 261 0.47 25.61 8.05
N ILE A 262 -0.22 25.21 6.97
CA ILE A 262 0.40 24.66 5.77
C ILE A 262 1.07 25.81 5.00
N PRO A 263 2.40 25.82 4.85
CA PRO A 263 3.10 26.90 4.18
C PRO A 263 2.90 26.77 2.66
N MET A 264 2.27 27.77 2.05
CA MET A 264 2.09 27.85 0.60
C MET A 264 2.70 29.13 0.04
N LYS A 265 3.24 29.05 -1.18
CA LYS A 265 3.67 30.22 -1.96
C LYS A 265 2.47 30.74 -2.75
N GLU A 266 2.13 32.01 -2.59
CA GLU A 266 1.10 32.67 -3.40
C GLU A 266 1.63 32.94 -4.81
N GLU A 267 0.80 32.73 -5.85
CA GLU A 267 1.20 32.97 -7.24
C GLU A 267 1.24 34.46 -7.60
N GLN A 268 0.44 35.29 -6.93
CA GLN A 268 0.34 36.72 -7.22
C GLN A 268 1.26 37.59 -6.35
N ASN A 269 1.72 37.10 -5.20
CA ASN A 269 2.64 37.81 -4.29
C ASN A 269 3.73 36.85 -3.81
N ALA A 270 4.87 36.83 -4.49
CA ALA A 270 6.00 35.96 -4.12
C ALA A 270 6.66 36.31 -2.76
N SER A 271 6.25 37.42 -2.13
CA SER A 271 6.75 37.91 -0.85
C SER A 271 5.81 37.64 0.35
N SER A 272 4.60 37.09 0.15
CA SER A 272 3.69 36.67 1.22
C SER A 272 3.46 35.16 1.20
N SER A 273 3.67 34.52 2.34
CA SER A 273 3.19 33.15 2.60
C SER A 273 1.90 33.22 3.40
N ALA A 274 0.79 32.74 2.85
CA ALA A 274 -0.45 32.53 3.59
C ALA A 274 -0.47 31.10 4.16
N ASN A 275 -1.01 30.96 5.38
CA ASN A 275 -1.26 29.68 6.00
C ASN A 275 -2.66 29.22 5.62
N TYR A 276 -2.76 28.01 5.11
CA TYR A 276 -4.04 27.39 4.78
C TYR A 276 -4.30 26.18 5.67
N ASP A 277 -5.57 25.88 5.81
CA ASP A 277 -6.07 24.73 6.55
C ASP A 277 -6.64 23.71 5.57
N VAL A 278 -6.33 22.43 5.80
CA VAL A 278 -6.87 21.33 5.01
C VAL A 278 -7.56 20.35 5.94
N GLU A 279 -8.82 20.06 5.64
CA GLU A 279 -9.59 19.07 6.37
C GLU A 279 -9.46 17.69 5.71
N ILE A 280 -9.19 16.68 6.53
CA ILE A 280 -9.08 15.29 6.11
C ILE A 280 -9.97 14.39 6.97
N PHE A 281 -10.59 13.41 6.35
CA PHE A 281 -11.32 12.33 7.01
C PHE A 281 -10.47 11.07 7.07
N HIS A 282 -10.65 10.30 8.14
CA HIS A 282 -9.99 9.02 8.39
C HIS A 282 -10.75 8.24 9.47
N SER A 283 -10.36 7.00 9.75
CA SER A 283 -10.92 6.22 10.87
C SER A 283 -10.80 6.96 12.20
N SER A 284 -11.86 6.96 13.02
CA SER A 284 -11.87 7.58 14.35
C SER A 284 -10.82 6.97 15.29
N ALA A 285 -10.42 5.72 15.04
CA ALA A 285 -9.40 5.02 15.79
C ALA A 285 -8.03 5.75 15.78
N ALA A 286 -7.74 6.57 14.75
CA ALA A 286 -6.52 7.37 14.71
C ALA A 286 -6.39 8.32 15.92
N HIS A 287 -7.52 8.85 16.41
CA HIS A 287 -7.55 9.79 17.54
C HIS A 287 -7.68 9.11 18.90
N SER A 288 -7.82 7.79 18.97
CA SER A 288 -8.06 7.07 20.22
C SER A 288 -6.99 7.36 21.29
N ALA A 289 -5.72 7.48 20.90
CA ALA A 289 -4.62 7.74 21.82
C ALA A 289 -4.65 9.16 22.41
N ILE A 290 -4.94 10.17 21.59
CA ILE A 290 -4.96 11.57 22.03
C ILE A 290 -6.24 11.90 22.81
N LEU A 291 -7.40 11.36 22.41
CA LEU A 291 -8.69 11.65 23.05
C LEU A 291 -8.93 10.90 24.36
N LYS A 292 -8.32 9.72 24.54
CA LYS A 292 -8.33 8.98 25.81
C LYS A 292 -7.20 9.41 26.75
N GLY A 293 -6.33 10.32 26.31
CA GLY A 293 -5.23 10.86 27.10
C GLY A 293 -5.72 11.89 28.12
N ASN A 294 -4.95 12.97 28.29
CA ASN A 294 -5.33 14.05 29.21
C ASN A 294 -6.58 14.80 28.66
N PRO A 295 -7.71 14.85 29.39
CA PRO A 295 -8.92 15.52 28.93
C PRO A 295 -8.73 17.02 28.64
N GLN A 296 -7.81 17.67 29.38
CA GLN A 296 -7.51 19.09 29.20
C GLN A 296 -6.77 19.34 27.88
N ASP A 297 -5.80 18.50 27.54
CA ASP A 297 -5.09 18.60 26.25
C ASP A 297 -6.01 18.21 25.08
N SER A 298 -6.91 17.24 25.31
CA SER A 298 -7.93 16.86 24.32
C SER A 298 -8.90 18.00 24.01
N ALA A 299 -9.32 18.76 25.02
CA ALA A 299 -10.21 19.90 24.82
C ALA A 299 -9.58 21.03 23.98
N LEU A 300 -8.26 21.19 24.03
CA LEU A 300 -7.55 22.24 23.28
C LEU A 300 -7.46 21.98 21.78
N ILE A 301 -7.48 20.70 21.38
CA ILE A 301 -7.38 20.30 19.97
C ILE A 301 -8.76 20.08 19.33
N LYS A 302 -9.81 19.91 20.13
CA LYS A 302 -11.18 19.79 19.65
C LYS A 302 -11.70 21.15 19.22
N THR A 303 -12.09 21.25 17.96
CA THR A 303 -12.73 22.44 17.38
C THR A 303 -14.00 22.04 16.65
N PHE A 304 -14.87 23.00 16.37
CA PHE A 304 -16.15 22.75 15.70
C PHE A 304 -16.12 23.35 14.29
N ARG A 305 -16.51 22.54 13.31
CA ARG A 305 -16.76 23.00 11.94
C ARG A 305 -18.22 23.38 11.84
N ARG A 306 -18.50 24.62 11.42
CA ARG A 306 -19.85 25.13 11.21
C ARG A 306 -20.19 25.06 9.73
N PHE A 307 -21.37 24.51 9.42
CA PHE A 307 -22.00 24.66 8.12
C PHE A 307 -22.99 25.82 8.12
N GLU A 308 -23.26 26.39 6.94
CA GLU A 308 -24.13 27.56 6.74
C GLU A 308 -25.57 27.38 7.29
N GLU A 309 -26.02 26.13 7.49
CA GLU A 309 -27.34 25.80 8.04
C GLU A 309 -27.32 25.36 9.53
N GLY A 310 -26.26 25.69 10.28
CA GLY A 310 -26.22 25.48 11.73
C GLY A 310 -25.96 24.04 12.19
N SER A 311 -25.60 23.13 11.27
CA SER A 311 -25.02 21.84 11.67
C SER A 311 -23.54 22.01 12.00
N GLU A 312 -23.15 21.55 13.17
CA GLU A 312 -21.76 21.56 13.63
C GLU A 312 -21.28 20.12 13.86
N TYR A 313 -20.02 19.85 13.55
CA TYR A 313 -19.36 18.61 13.95
C TYR A 313 -17.95 18.88 14.44
N GLU A 314 -17.47 17.96 15.28
CA GLU A 314 -16.16 18.05 15.91
C GLU A 314 -15.04 17.67 14.92
N THR A 315 -13.97 18.46 14.89
CA THR A 315 -12.72 18.18 14.19
C THR A 315 -11.53 18.37 15.12
N VAL A 316 -10.50 17.54 14.96
CA VAL A 316 -9.24 17.69 15.69
C VAL A 316 -8.30 18.58 14.90
N THR A 317 -7.91 19.70 15.49
CA THR A 317 -7.00 20.65 14.87
C THR A 317 -5.56 20.32 15.23
N LEU A 318 -4.74 19.99 14.22
CA LEU A 318 -3.32 19.69 14.37
C LEU A 318 -2.49 20.61 13.47
N LYS A 319 -1.35 21.06 13.96
CA LYS A 319 -0.49 22.00 13.24
C LYS A 319 0.57 21.27 12.42
N TRP A 320 0.74 21.68 11.17
CA TRP A 320 1.84 21.22 10.32
C TRP A 320 3.19 21.53 10.97
N CYS A 321 4.05 20.53 11.03
CA CYS A 321 5.45 20.65 11.38
C CYS A 321 6.31 19.95 10.32
N THR A 322 7.36 20.65 9.86
CA THR A 322 8.31 20.06 8.91
C THR A 322 9.30 19.18 9.68
N PRO A 323 9.46 17.89 9.35
CA PRO A 323 10.44 17.03 10.01
C PRO A 323 11.85 17.63 9.83
N ARG A 324 12.52 17.99 10.93
CA ARG A 324 13.93 18.41 10.89
C ARG A 324 14.80 17.18 11.13
N GLY A 325 15.46 16.68 10.09
CA GLY A 325 16.49 15.65 10.22
C GLY A 325 16.02 14.23 10.53
N CYS A 326 14.70 13.97 10.55
CA CYS A 326 14.15 12.62 10.70
C CYS A 326 13.40 12.20 9.43
N SER A 327 13.82 11.09 8.83
CA SER A 327 13.07 10.40 7.78
C SER A 327 11.89 9.62 8.38
N ALA A 328 10.86 9.32 7.57
CA ALA A 328 9.74 8.50 8.02
C ALA A 328 10.16 7.11 8.52
N ALA A 329 11.27 6.58 8.01
CA ALA A 329 11.85 5.30 8.41
C ALA A 329 12.50 5.32 9.80
N GLU A 330 12.84 6.50 10.33
CA GLU A 330 13.45 6.67 11.65
C GLU A 330 12.41 6.87 12.78
N MET A 331 11.11 6.97 12.44
CA MET A 331 10.04 7.12 13.43
C MET A 331 9.57 5.77 13.97
N GLN A 332 10.16 5.36 15.09
CA GLN A 332 10.17 3.98 15.58
C GLN A 332 9.02 3.58 16.53
N ASN A 333 7.89 4.30 16.58
CA ASN A 333 6.71 3.78 17.30
C ASN A 333 5.38 4.30 16.75
N CYS A 334 4.98 3.74 15.61
CA CYS A 334 3.64 3.91 15.06
C CYS A 334 2.70 2.86 15.66
N THR A 335 1.69 3.28 16.42
CA THR A 335 0.75 2.37 17.08
C THR A 335 -0.45 2.01 16.20
N ALA A 336 -0.79 2.87 15.24
CA ALA A 336 -1.86 2.65 14.28
C ALA A 336 -1.63 3.45 13.00
N MET A 337 -2.16 2.95 11.88
CA MET A 337 -2.06 3.60 10.57
C MET A 337 -3.41 3.50 9.86
N HIS A 338 -3.93 4.62 9.38
CA HIS A 338 -5.24 4.67 8.72
C HIS A 338 -5.16 5.49 7.43
N ARG A 339 -5.90 5.06 6.39
CA ARG A 339 -6.04 5.85 5.16
C ARG A 339 -6.69 7.20 5.46
N ILE A 340 -6.35 8.20 4.66
CA ILE A 340 -6.99 9.52 4.73
C ILE A 340 -7.62 9.88 3.39
N THR A 341 -8.57 10.81 3.43
CA THR A 341 -9.07 11.51 2.25
C THR A 341 -9.30 12.98 2.58
N PRO A 342 -8.93 13.93 1.70
CA PRO A 342 -9.33 15.33 1.88
C PRO A 342 -10.86 15.46 1.77
N VAL A 343 -11.44 16.42 2.49
CA VAL A 343 -12.87 16.76 2.34
C VAL A 343 -13.09 17.51 1.03
N ASP A 344 -12.31 18.55 0.77
CA ASP A 344 -12.29 19.24 -0.52
C ASP A 344 -11.03 18.83 -1.30
N VAL A 345 -11.17 17.81 -2.15
CA VAL A 345 -10.06 17.24 -2.94
C VAL A 345 -9.52 18.19 -4.01
N ASN A 346 -10.35 19.09 -4.53
CA ASN A 346 -9.97 19.96 -5.65
C ASN A 346 -9.47 21.33 -5.21
N SER A 347 -9.59 21.68 -3.92
CA SER A 347 -9.01 22.92 -3.41
C SER A 347 -7.50 22.97 -3.62
N ARG A 348 -6.99 24.18 -3.85
CA ARG A 348 -5.54 24.45 -3.96
C ARG A 348 -4.79 23.98 -2.70
N PRO A 349 -5.24 24.28 -1.46
CA PRO A 349 -4.56 23.79 -0.25
C PRO A 349 -4.48 22.27 -0.16
N SER A 350 -5.58 21.56 -0.38
CA SER A 350 -5.59 20.08 -0.36
C SER A 350 -4.67 19.51 -1.43
N SER A 351 -4.73 20.06 -2.65
CA SER A 351 -3.86 19.65 -3.75
C SER A 351 -2.38 19.83 -3.38
N CYS A 352 -2.00 20.93 -2.74
CA CYS A 352 -0.63 21.16 -2.30
C CYS A 352 -0.19 20.14 -1.24
N LEU A 353 -1.00 19.91 -0.18
CA LEU A 353 -0.71 18.92 0.86
C LEU A 353 -0.54 17.52 0.26
N ILE A 354 -1.46 17.09 -0.60
CA ILE A 354 -1.49 15.74 -1.16
C ILE A 354 -0.33 15.51 -2.11
N ASN A 355 -0.06 16.45 -3.03
CA ASN A 355 1.11 16.32 -3.90
C ASN A 355 2.42 16.34 -3.10
N PHE A 356 2.50 17.11 -2.02
CA PHE A 356 3.66 17.10 -1.14
C PHE A 356 3.92 15.70 -0.55
N LEU A 357 2.86 15.03 -0.07
CA LEU A 357 2.93 13.69 0.51
C LEU A 357 3.25 12.61 -0.54
N LEU A 358 2.56 12.64 -1.68
CA LEU A 358 2.77 11.68 -2.77
C LEU A 358 4.17 11.75 -3.39
N ASN A 359 4.85 12.91 -3.29
CA ASN A 359 6.26 13.07 -3.69
C ASN A 359 7.25 12.40 -2.70
N GLY A 360 6.77 11.59 -1.76
CA GLY A 360 7.59 10.86 -0.80
C GLY A 360 8.04 11.67 0.41
N ARG A 361 7.53 12.90 0.57
CA ARG A 361 7.76 13.70 1.79
C ARG A 361 6.72 13.35 2.84
N SER A 362 7.05 13.61 4.10
CA SER A 362 6.15 13.36 5.21
C SER A 362 5.95 14.63 6.04
N VAL A 363 4.82 14.70 6.73
CA VAL A 363 4.40 15.86 7.52
C VAL A 363 4.12 15.41 8.94
N MET A 364 4.80 16.01 9.90
CA MET A 364 4.52 15.78 11.31
C MET A 364 3.38 16.69 11.76
N LEU A 365 2.49 16.15 12.58
CA LEU A 365 1.33 16.87 13.10
C LEU A 365 1.52 17.13 14.60
N GLU A 366 1.66 18.41 14.92
CA GLU A 366 1.87 18.92 16.26
C GLU A 366 0.54 19.21 16.95
N MET A 367 0.42 18.77 18.20
CA MET A 367 -0.63 19.19 19.12
C MET A 367 -0.07 20.14 20.19
N ALA A 368 -0.86 21.15 20.57
CA ALA A 368 -0.56 22.03 21.69
C ALA A 368 -0.89 21.33 23.02
N ARG A 369 -0.08 21.58 24.07
CA ARG A 369 -0.37 21.13 25.44
C ARG A 369 -0.68 22.31 26.34
N LYS A 370 -1.52 22.09 27.36
CA LYS A 370 -1.84 23.10 28.38
C LYS A 370 -0.60 23.58 29.15
N SER A 371 0.38 22.71 29.35
CA SER A 371 1.64 23.03 30.06
C SER A 371 2.58 23.97 29.27
N GLY A 372 2.16 24.51 28.13
CA GLY A 372 2.96 25.42 27.31
C GLY A 372 3.94 24.71 26.36
N GLY A 373 3.84 23.39 26.24
CA GLY A 373 4.66 22.56 25.35
C GLY A 373 3.96 22.17 24.05
N LYS A 374 4.74 21.61 23.13
CA LYS A 374 4.28 21.05 21.84
C LYS A 374 4.65 19.58 21.79
N THR A 375 3.82 18.75 21.17
CA THR A 375 4.14 17.33 20.97
C THR A 375 3.68 16.88 19.60
N ILE A 376 4.50 16.10 18.91
CA ILE A 376 4.06 15.44 17.69
C ILE A 376 3.20 14.24 18.08
N SER A 377 1.97 14.22 17.58
CA SER A 377 1.02 13.14 17.84
C SER A 377 0.79 12.24 16.64
N HIS A 378 0.93 12.79 15.43
CA HIS A 378 0.66 12.05 14.20
C HIS A 378 1.68 12.38 13.11
N LEU A 379 1.72 11.52 12.09
CA LEU A 379 2.51 11.68 10.88
C LEU A 379 1.64 11.38 9.66
N LEU A 380 1.63 12.30 8.69
CA LEU A 380 1.10 12.03 7.36
C LEU A 380 2.23 11.58 6.45
N ALA A 381 2.08 10.43 5.81
CA ALA A 381 3.03 9.92 4.83
C ALA A 381 2.31 9.09 3.77
N ALA A 382 2.90 9.06 2.57
CA ALA A 382 2.40 8.23 1.47
C ALA A 382 3.15 6.90 1.40
N HIS A 383 2.43 5.81 1.15
CA HIS A 383 2.95 4.47 0.91
C HIS A 383 2.31 3.92 -0.36
N GLY A 384 3.12 3.65 -1.41
CA GLY A 384 2.61 3.04 -2.64
C GLY A 384 1.54 3.86 -3.39
N GLY A 385 1.56 5.20 -3.26
CA GLY A 385 0.56 6.08 -3.88
C GLY A 385 -0.69 6.33 -3.03
N GLU A 386 -0.82 5.67 -1.88
CA GLU A 386 -1.89 5.93 -0.91
C GLU A 386 -1.36 6.79 0.26
N ILE A 387 -2.22 7.58 0.88
CA ILE A 387 -1.83 8.46 1.99
C ILE A 387 -2.42 7.97 3.30
N PHE A 388 -1.59 7.94 4.34
CA PHE A 388 -1.96 7.46 5.65
C PHE A 388 -1.65 8.48 6.75
N ILE A 389 -2.53 8.53 7.75
CA ILE A 389 -2.28 9.12 9.06
C ILE A 389 -1.77 8.04 10.00
N HIS A 390 -0.59 8.25 10.55
CA HIS A 390 0.08 7.39 11.51
C HIS A 390 -0.08 7.99 12.89
N THR A 391 -0.54 7.19 13.85
CA THR A 391 -0.63 7.58 15.25
C THR A 391 0.70 7.28 15.93
N LEU A 392 1.33 8.32 16.50
CA LEU A 392 2.60 8.22 17.20
C LEU A 392 2.38 8.19 18.71
N SER A 393 3.28 7.54 19.44
CA SER A 393 3.29 7.61 20.90
C SER A 393 3.64 9.03 21.37
N THR A 394 2.73 9.65 22.12
CA THR A 394 2.96 10.95 22.78
C THR A 394 3.44 10.81 24.23
N ALA A 395 3.39 9.59 24.76
CA ALA A 395 3.86 9.22 26.09
C ALA A 395 5.36 8.88 26.06
N ARG A 396 5.99 9.03 27.23
CA ARG A 396 7.36 8.57 27.45
C ARG A 396 7.44 7.07 27.15
N SER A 397 8.44 6.65 26.37
CA SER A 397 8.62 5.24 26.07
C SER A 397 9.04 4.49 27.34
N VAL A 398 8.43 3.34 27.61
CA VAL A 398 8.93 2.41 28.64
C VAL A 398 10.28 1.80 28.27
N LEU A 399 10.68 1.94 27.00
CA LEU A 399 11.97 1.52 26.46
C LEU A 399 12.97 2.68 26.34
N GLU A 400 12.66 3.85 26.93
CA GLU A 400 13.64 4.91 27.05
C GLU A 400 14.74 4.48 28.03
N ASP A 401 15.99 4.83 27.72
CA ASP A 401 17.17 4.42 28.49
C ASP A 401 17.35 2.89 28.60
N PRO A 402 17.49 2.17 27.46
CA PRO A 402 17.69 0.73 27.49
C PRO A 402 19.03 0.39 28.17
N PRO A 403 19.14 -0.79 28.82
CA PRO A 403 20.41 -1.24 29.40
C PRO A 403 21.55 -1.19 28.38
N SER A 404 22.74 -0.78 28.84
CA SER A 404 23.89 -0.69 27.95
C SER A 404 24.23 -2.06 27.37
N ILE A 405 24.39 -2.11 26.04
CA ILE A 405 24.81 -3.32 25.33
C ILE A 405 26.13 -3.87 25.88
N SER A 406 27.04 -2.99 26.33
CA SER A 406 28.34 -3.40 26.88
C SER A 406 28.25 -4.11 28.23
N GLU A 407 27.15 -3.94 28.95
CA GLU A 407 26.91 -4.53 30.27
C GLU A 407 26.09 -5.83 30.19
N GLY A 408 25.43 -6.07 29.04
CA GLY A 408 24.66 -7.28 28.79
C GLY A 408 25.51 -8.50 28.39
N CYS A 409 24.81 -9.60 28.08
CA CYS A 409 25.43 -10.83 27.59
C CYS A 409 26.21 -10.57 26.29
N GLY A 410 27.50 -10.92 26.29
CA GLY A 410 28.37 -10.68 25.13
C GLY A 410 28.82 -9.22 24.97
N GLY A 411 28.46 -8.30 25.87
CA GLY A 411 28.82 -6.87 25.78
C GLY A 411 30.31 -6.56 25.94
N ARG A 412 31.08 -7.52 26.49
CA ARG A 412 32.54 -7.43 26.64
C ARG A 412 33.31 -8.01 25.45
N VAL A 413 32.62 -8.66 24.51
CA VAL A 413 33.24 -9.18 23.28
C VAL A 413 33.47 -8.02 22.33
N THR A 414 34.71 -7.82 21.90
CA THR A 414 35.12 -6.64 21.11
C THR A 414 35.31 -6.92 19.63
N ASP A 415 35.32 -8.20 19.24
CA ASP A 415 35.71 -8.66 17.91
C ASP A 415 34.54 -9.32 17.15
N TYR A 416 33.32 -8.84 17.35
CA TYR A 416 32.16 -9.29 16.58
C TYR A 416 32.35 -9.08 15.07
N ARG A 417 31.88 -10.04 14.27
CA ARG A 417 31.87 -9.97 12.80
C ARG A 417 30.74 -9.10 12.25
N ILE A 418 30.58 -7.88 12.78
CA ILE A 418 29.47 -6.96 12.45
C ILE A 418 29.41 -6.65 10.96
N THR A 419 30.55 -6.36 10.32
CA THR A 419 30.61 -6.04 8.89
C THR A 419 30.15 -7.21 8.01
N ASP A 420 30.52 -8.43 8.38
CA ASP A 420 30.14 -9.64 7.65
C ASP A 420 28.66 -9.96 7.86
N PHE A 421 28.16 -9.83 9.09
CA PHE A 421 26.73 -9.98 9.38
C PHE A 421 25.90 -8.93 8.62
N GLY A 422 26.38 -7.69 8.53
CA GLY A 422 25.75 -6.64 7.73
C GLY A 422 25.75 -6.94 6.22
N ARG A 423 26.72 -7.70 5.70
CA ARG A 423 26.68 -8.22 4.32
C ARG A 423 25.66 -9.35 4.19
N LEU A 424 25.62 -10.27 5.14
CA LEU A 424 24.62 -11.35 5.19
C LEU A 424 23.20 -10.77 5.16
N MET A 425 22.92 -9.75 5.97
CA MET A 425 21.63 -9.06 5.99
C MET A 425 21.29 -8.46 4.63
N ARG A 426 22.22 -7.73 4.02
CA ARG A 426 22.02 -7.10 2.69
C ARG A 426 21.77 -8.12 1.59
N ASN A 427 22.44 -9.28 1.63
CA ASN A 427 22.29 -10.35 0.65
C ASN A 427 21.00 -11.18 0.81
N ASN A 428 20.24 -10.94 1.89
CA ASN A 428 19.01 -11.66 2.22
C ASN A 428 17.84 -10.71 2.51
N VAL A 429 17.82 -9.53 1.87
CA VAL A 429 16.69 -8.60 1.94
C VAL A 429 15.45 -9.23 1.30
N LEU A 430 14.32 -9.16 2.02
CA LEU A 430 13.04 -9.62 1.52
C LEU A 430 12.51 -8.71 0.41
N VAL A 431 11.96 -9.32 -0.64
CA VAL A 431 11.32 -8.61 -1.76
C VAL A 431 9.90 -9.16 -1.95
N PRO A 432 8.87 -8.30 -2.11
CA PRO A 432 7.53 -8.75 -2.41
C PRO A 432 7.48 -9.45 -3.78
N LEU A 433 7.02 -10.70 -3.81
CA LEU A 433 6.77 -11.45 -5.04
C LEU A 433 5.27 -11.57 -5.29
N LYS A 434 4.83 -11.36 -6.53
CA LYS A 434 3.45 -11.71 -6.92
C LYS A 434 3.30 -13.23 -6.78
N ARG A 435 2.31 -13.68 -6.01
CA ARG A 435 2.04 -15.12 -5.87
C ARG A 435 1.64 -15.67 -7.25
N SER A 436 2.39 -16.66 -7.74
CA SER A 436 1.93 -17.45 -8.88
C SER A 436 0.79 -18.35 -8.41
N THR A 437 -0.35 -18.32 -9.12
CA THR A 437 -1.50 -19.20 -8.88
C THR A 437 -1.22 -20.68 -9.16
N SER A 438 -0.09 -21.01 -9.79
CA SER A 438 0.24 -22.37 -10.24
C SER A 438 1.19 -23.17 -9.34
N CYS A 439 1.64 -22.62 -8.21
CA CYS A 439 2.70 -23.27 -7.43
C CYS A 439 2.19 -23.78 -6.06
N ASN A 440 1.96 -25.08 -5.96
CA ASN A 440 1.77 -25.81 -4.70
C ASN A 440 3.08 -26.00 -3.90
N SER A 441 4.19 -25.34 -4.30
CA SER A 441 5.45 -25.41 -3.57
C SER A 441 5.42 -24.54 -2.30
N GLU A 442 6.39 -24.77 -1.41
CA GLU A 442 6.75 -23.87 -0.31
C GLU A 442 6.63 -22.39 -0.71
N GLY A 443 5.95 -21.61 0.13
CA GLY A 443 5.75 -20.18 -0.11
C GLY A 443 7.07 -19.40 -0.08
N PRO A 444 7.14 -18.19 -0.67
CA PRO A 444 8.36 -17.37 -0.70
C PRO A 444 9.02 -17.16 0.66
N THR A 445 8.23 -17.03 1.72
CA THR A 445 8.73 -16.87 3.10
C THR A 445 9.43 -18.12 3.60
N GLU A 446 8.92 -19.31 3.27
CA GLU A 446 9.53 -20.57 3.70
C GLU A 446 10.84 -20.81 2.95
N LYS A 447 10.87 -20.53 1.65
CA LYS A 447 12.12 -20.55 0.85
C LYS A 447 13.19 -19.63 1.44
N MET A 448 12.80 -18.44 1.92
CA MET A 448 13.74 -17.55 2.59
C MET A 448 14.22 -18.10 3.94
N ARG A 449 13.35 -18.76 4.71
CA ARG A 449 13.74 -19.42 5.96
C ARG A 449 14.77 -20.53 5.68
N SER A 450 14.49 -21.41 4.73
CA SER A 450 15.40 -22.49 4.32
C SER A 450 16.73 -21.93 3.81
N ARG A 451 16.71 -20.81 3.08
CA ARG A 451 17.92 -20.10 2.66
C ARG A 451 18.72 -19.58 3.84
N LEU A 452 18.08 -18.86 4.78
CA LEU A 452 18.76 -18.33 5.96
C LEU A 452 19.36 -19.45 6.80
N GLU A 453 18.62 -20.54 7.01
CA GLU A 453 19.10 -21.73 7.70
C GLU A 453 20.41 -22.22 7.08
N ARG A 454 20.45 -22.44 5.75
CA ARG A 454 21.67 -22.82 5.03
C ARG A 454 22.81 -21.84 5.27
N HIS A 455 22.58 -20.55 5.12
CA HIS A 455 23.61 -19.53 5.34
C HIS A 455 24.11 -19.44 6.79
N THR A 456 23.34 -19.93 7.77
CA THR A 456 23.68 -19.85 9.20
C THR A 456 24.04 -21.19 9.84
N LYS A 457 24.04 -22.32 9.10
CA LYS A 457 24.41 -23.64 9.64
C LYS A 457 25.79 -23.64 10.30
N TYR A 458 26.74 -22.95 9.70
CA TYR A 458 28.06 -22.69 10.27
C TYR A 458 28.41 -21.20 10.09
N TRP A 459 28.15 -20.40 11.13
CA TRP A 459 28.40 -18.96 11.10
C TRP A 459 29.08 -18.48 12.41
N PRO A 460 30.42 -18.50 12.49
CA PRO A 460 31.16 -18.03 13.64
C PRO A 460 30.90 -16.54 13.90
N ILE A 461 30.55 -16.18 15.13
CA ILE A 461 30.04 -14.85 15.49
C ILE A 461 31.17 -13.83 15.73
N THR A 462 32.36 -14.29 16.16
CA THR A 462 33.53 -13.43 16.44
C THR A 462 34.66 -13.70 15.46
N ILE A 463 35.52 -12.70 15.23
CA ILE A 463 36.71 -12.78 14.38
C ILE A 463 37.68 -13.82 14.93
N SER A 464 37.85 -13.89 16.25
CA SER A 464 38.72 -14.87 16.92
C SER A 464 38.24 -16.32 16.84
N SER A 465 36.95 -16.56 16.58
CA SER A 465 36.36 -17.91 16.53
C SER A 465 36.49 -18.61 15.16
N THR A 466 37.09 -17.95 14.17
CA THR A 466 37.22 -18.48 12.80
C THR A 466 38.58 -18.09 12.20
N LEU A 467 39.24 -19.02 11.55
CA LEU A 467 40.38 -18.77 10.67
C LEU A 467 39.92 -18.70 9.22
N MET A 468 39.02 -19.60 8.83
CA MET A 468 38.48 -19.73 7.48
C MET A 468 37.92 -18.40 6.95
N PHE A 469 37.01 -17.78 7.70
CA PHE A 469 36.36 -16.54 7.24
C PHE A 469 37.25 -15.29 7.37
N ASN A 470 38.39 -15.38 8.05
CA ASN A 470 39.39 -14.31 8.07
C ASN A 470 40.33 -14.37 6.86
N LEU A 471 40.40 -15.52 6.19
CA LEU A 471 41.28 -15.80 5.05
C LEU A 471 40.51 -15.80 3.71
N LYS A 472 39.55 -14.88 3.54
CA LYS A 472 38.67 -14.81 2.35
C LYS A 472 39.43 -14.87 1.02
N GLN A 473 40.56 -14.18 0.94
CA GLN A 473 41.40 -14.16 -0.27
C GLN A 473 41.92 -15.54 -0.69
N LEU A 474 42.03 -16.49 0.24
CA LEU A 474 42.52 -17.84 -0.02
C LEU A 474 41.40 -18.87 -0.16
N ILE A 475 40.22 -18.59 0.40
CA ILE A 475 39.14 -19.56 0.54
C ILE A 475 37.96 -19.24 -0.39
N ASP A 476 37.77 -17.99 -0.79
CA ASP A 476 36.76 -17.66 -1.80
C ASP A 476 37.11 -18.32 -3.15
N PRO A 477 36.12 -18.86 -3.89
CA PRO A 477 34.67 -18.72 -3.69
C PRO A 477 33.99 -19.82 -2.84
N LEU A 478 34.75 -20.76 -2.23
CA LEU A 478 34.20 -21.98 -1.61
C LEU A 478 33.04 -21.72 -0.62
N PRO A 479 33.13 -20.77 0.33
CA PRO A 479 32.07 -20.56 1.32
C PRO A 479 30.79 -20.00 0.71
N GLU A 480 30.89 -19.22 -0.37
CA GLU A 480 29.74 -18.66 -1.09
C GLU A 480 29.03 -19.72 -1.94
N LEU A 481 29.77 -20.72 -2.44
CA LEU A 481 29.22 -21.83 -3.20
C LEU A 481 28.53 -22.84 -2.29
N MET A 482 29.15 -23.25 -1.18
CA MET A 482 28.63 -24.31 -0.29
C MET A 482 27.29 -23.97 0.41
N VAL A 483 26.88 -22.70 0.40
CA VAL A 483 25.58 -22.25 0.94
C VAL A 483 24.45 -22.30 -0.09
N LYS A 484 24.74 -22.61 -1.36
CA LYS A 484 23.74 -22.80 -2.41
C LYS A 484 22.89 -24.04 -2.15
N GLU A 485 21.76 -24.11 -2.85
CA GLU A 485 20.86 -25.27 -2.79
C GLU A 485 21.47 -26.48 -3.52
N GLU A 486 22.00 -26.21 -4.72
CA GLU A 486 22.70 -27.18 -5.56
C GLU A 486 23.98 -26.53 -6.11
N LEU A 487 24.95 -27.37 -6.48
CA LEU A 487 26.21 -26.95 -7.08
C LEU A 487 26.29 -27.48 -8.52
N ALA A 488 26.73 -26.65 -9.45
CA ALA A 488 27.08 -27.07 -10.79
C ALA A 488 28.44 -27.79 -10.81
N ALA A 489 28.71 -28.60 -11.84
CA ALA A 489 29.97 -29.33 -11.98
C ALA A 489 31.20 -28.39 -11.98
N GLU A 490 31.09 -27.22 -12.63
CA GLU A 490 32.14 -26.19 -12.64
C GLU A 490 32.40 -25.62 -11.23
N GLU A 491 31.35 -25.44 -10.44
CA GLU A 491 31.43 -24.92 -9.06
C GLU A 491 32.08 -25.94 -8.12
N VAL A 492 31.81 -27.24 -8.33
CA VAL A 492 32.52 -28.31 -7.63
C VAL A 492 34.01 -28.26 -7.93
N VAL A 493 34.39 -28.07 -9.20
CA VAL A 493 35.81 -27.94 -9.60
C VAL A 493 36.46 -26.74 -8.91
N GLN A 494 35.79 -25.58 -8.86
CA GLN A 494 36.29 -24.40 -8.14
C GLN A 494 36.51 -24.68 -6.65
N CYS A 495 35.57 -25.37 -5.99
CA CYS A 495 35.73 -25.78 -4.60
C CYS A 495 36.94 -26.71 -4.41
N LYS A 496 37.14 -27.68 -5.31
CA LYS A 496 38.31 -28.58 -5.28
C LYS A 496 39.63 -27.82 -5.51
N GLN A 497 39.65 -26.86 -6.43
CA GLN A 497 40.82 -26.01 -6.68
C GLN A 497 41.24 -25.22 -5.44
N VAL A 498 40.29 -24.70 -4.65
CA VAL A 498 40.57 -24.05 -3.37
C VAL A 498 41.23 -25.03 -2.39
N ILE A 499 40.68 -26.24 -2.24
CA ILE A 499 41.23 -27.28 -1.36
C ILE A 499 42.67 -27.63 -1.77
N PHE A 500 42.91 -27.86 -3.06
CA PHE A 500 44.26 -28.17 -3.55
C PHE A 500 45.23 -26.99 -3.43
N SER A 501 44.76 -25.76 -3.60
CA SER A 501 45.58 -24.56 -3.40
C SER A 501 46.03 -24.43 -1.94
N LEU A 502 45.12 -24.66 -0.98
CA LEU A 502 45.47 -24.67 0.45
C LEU A 502 46.50 -25.76 0.78
N LEU A 503 46.37 -26.93 0.17
CA LEU A 503 47.32 -28.03 0.32
C LEU A 503 48.72 -27.68 -0.23
N GLN A 504 48.79 -27.00 -1.38
CA GLN A 504 50.05 -26.50 -1.91
C GLN A 504 50.69 -25.44 -1.00
N LEU A 505 49.90 -24.54 -0.41
CA LEU A 505 50.39 -23.53 0.53
C LEU A 505 50.96 -24.16 1.81
N GLU A 506 50.30 -25.20 2.32
CA GLU A 506 50.78 -25.98 3.46
C GLU A 506 52.08 -26.72 3.12
N ALA A 507 52.15 -27.37 1.95
CA ALA A 507 53.34 -28.10 1.49
C ALA A 507 54.55 -27.18 1.25
N LYS A 508 54.32 -25.94 0.80
CA LYS A 508 55.34 -24.89 0.69
C LYS A 508 55.67 -24.22 2.03
N HIS A 509 54.97 -24.61 3.10
CA HIS A 509 55.05 -24.01 4.41
C HIS A 509 54.86 -22.49 4.40
N GLU A 510 53.95 -21.96 3.58
CA GLU A 510 53.66 -20.53 3.52
C GLU A 510 52.93 -20.05 4.79
N VAL A 511 53.17 -18.80 5.21
CA VAL A 511 52.55 -18.22 6.40
C VAL A 511 51.16 -17.69 6.04
N LEU A 512 50.12 -18.15 6.74
CA LEU A 512 48.76 -17.65 6.55
C LEU A 512 48.64 -16.17 6.97
N PRO A 513 48.06 -15.30 6.13
CA PRO A 513 47.89 -13.87 6.41
C PRO A 513 46.75 -13.64 7.40
N LEU A 514 46.98 -13.95 8.68
CA LEU A 514 46.00 -13.75 9.74
C LEU A 514 46.00 -12.29 10.21
N PRO A 515 44.82 -11.70 10.48
CA PRO A 515 44.72 -10.42 11.17
C PRO A 515 45.48 -10.50 12.50
N SER A 516 46.19 -9.43 12.88
CA SER A 516 46.99 -9.39 14.11
C SER A 516 46.08 -9.46 15.35
N ILE A 517 45.68 -10.68 15.74
CA ILE A 517 44.97 -10.96 16.99
C ILE A 517 45.94 -10.60 18.12
N GLY A 518 45.60 -9.58 18.88
CA GLY A 518 46.51 -8.92 19.82
C GLY A 518 47.09 -9.86 20.89
N GLY A 519 48.39 -9.69 21.14
CA GLY A 519 49.03 -9.94 22.45
C GLY A 519 49.46 -11.37 22.75
N GLY A 520 50.69 -11.75 22.34
CA GLY A 520 51.31 -12.99 22.81
C GLY A 520 52.76 -13.17 22.38
N ARG A 521 53.68 -12.57 23.16
CA ARG A 521 55.14 -12.68 23.08
C ARG A 521 55.61 -14.14 22.85
N GLY A 522 56.56 -14.29 21.93
CA GLY A 522 57.65 -15.27 22.00
C GLY A 522 57.29 -16.76 21.96
N GLY A 523 57.03 -17.30 20.76
CA GLY A 523 57.08 -18.75 20.50
C GLY A 523 57.69 -19.01 19.13
N LYS A 524 58.57 -20.03 19.01
CA LYS A 524 59.25 -20.42 17.75
C LYS A 524 58.22 -20.55 16.61
N GLY A 525 58.37 -19.74 15.55
CA GLY A 525 57.36 -19.52 14.51
C GLY A 525 56.98 -20.72 13.62
N GLY A 526 57.66 -21.87 13.74
CA GLY A 526 57.31 -23.11 13.03
C GLY A 526 56.10 -23.84 13.65
N VAL A 527 56.09 -23.98 14.99
CA VAL A 527 55.04 -24.72 15.72
C VAL A 527 53.69 -24.01 15.66
N ARG A 528 53.70 -22.66 15.63
CA ARG A 528 52.47 -21.86 15.44
C ARG A 528 51.90 -22.02 14.02
N ARG A 529 52.73 -22.26 13.00
CA ARG A 529 52.28 -22.34 11.60
C ARG A 529 51.55 -23.64 11.32
N GLU A 530 52.15 -24.76 11.71
CA GLU A 530 51.55 -26.09 11.58
C GLU A 530 50.22 -26.17 12.34
N GLU A 531 50.17 -25.57 13.52
CA GLU A 531 48.94 -25.45 14.30
C GLU A 531 47.85 -24.62 13.59
N HIS A 532 48.21 -23.52 12.91
CA HIS A 532 47.24 -22.71 12.17
C HIS A 532 46.62 -23.48 10.98
N TYR A 533 47.42 -24.25 10.23
CA TYR A 533 46.89 -25.11 9.17
C TYR A 533 46.03 -26.24 9.75
N ARG A 534 46.45 -26.87 10.85
CA ARG A 534 45.65 -27.89 11.54
C ARG A 534 44.28 -27.36 11.96
N LEU A 535 44.24 -26.16 12.54
CA LEU A 535 42.98 -25.49 12.94
C LEU A 535 42.14 -25.10 11.72
N LEU A 536 42.76 -24.56 10.66
CA LEU A 536 42.07 -24.20 9.42
C LEU A 536 41.42 -25.42 8.75
N TRP A 537 42.14 -26.54 8.66
CA TRP A 537 41.60 -27.78 8.09
C TRP A 537 40.46 -28.35 8.93
N GLY A 538 40.59 -28.33 10.26
CA GLY A 538 39.51 -28.77 11.15
C GLY A 538 38.26 -27.90 11.04
N GLU A 539 38.44 -26.58 10.86
CA GLU A 539 37.35 -25.65 10.64
C GLU A 539 36.68 -25.88 9.28
N LEU A 540 37.48 -26.01 8.21
CA LEU A 540 36.98 -26.26 6.85
C LEU A 540 36.25 -27.59 6.76
N GLU A 541 36.76 -28.66 7.39
CA GLU A 541 36.08 -29.95 7.47
C GLU A 541 34.74 -29.83 8.20
N THR A 542 34.72 -29.11 9.32
CA THR A 542 33.48 -28.84 10.06
C THR A 542 32.48 -28.09 9.19
N PHE A 543 32.91 -27.04 8.50
CA PHE A 543 32.07 -26.29 7.57
C PHE A 543 31.50 -27.20 6.48
N LEU A 544 32.33 -27.94 5.75
CA LEU A 544 31.86 -28.82 4.67
C LEU A 544 30.88 -29.89 5.17
N LYS A 545 31.09 -30.48 6.36
CA LYS A 545 30.16 -31.46 6.97
C LYS A 545 28.76 -30.89 7.19
N HIS A 546 28.64 -29.64 7.62
CA HIS A 546 27.32 -29.01 7.82
C HIS A 546 26.56 -28.79 6.50
N HIS A 547 27.27 -28.76 5.37
CA HIS A 547 26.72 -28.48 4.04
C HIS A 547 26.67 -29.70 3.11
N ALA A 548 27.32 -30.82 3.47
CA ALA A 548 27.41 -32.02 2.63
C ALA A 548 26.05 -32.61 2.25
N ASN A 549 25.07 -32.53 3.16
CA ASN A 549 23.72 -33.07 2.94
C ASN A 549 22.84 -32.19 2.04
N ASN A 550 23.32 -31.04 1.56
CA ASN A 550 22.52 -30.17 0.70
C ASN A 550 22.32 -30.80 -0.71
N SER A 551 23.36 -31.43 -1.28
CA SER A 551 23.24 -32.21 -2.52
C SER A 551 24.39 -33.20 -2.67
N ALA A 552 24.30 -34.15 -3.62
CA ALA A 552 25.38 -35.09 -3.91
C ALA A 552 26.70 -34.38 -4.29
N ALA A 553 26.62 -33.25 -4.99
CA ALA A 553 27.76 -32.43 -5.35
C ALA A 553 28.46 -31.79 -4.13
N HIS A 554 27.69 -31.40 -3.10
CA HIS A 554 28.27 -30.92 -1.83
C HIS A 554 29.00 -32.04 -1.08
N SER A 555 28.46 -33.26 -1.12
CA SER A 555 29.12 -34.45 -0.55
C SER A 555 30.42 -34.77 -1.28
N GLU A 556 30.49 -34.59 -2.60
CA GLU A 556 31.71 -34.78 -3.39
C GLU A 556 32.85 -33.83 -2.97
N VAL A 557 32.53 -32.57 -2.67
CA VAL A 557 33.52 -31.59 -2.16
C VAL A 557 34.06 -32.02 -0.79
N LEU A 558 33.21 -32.54 0.10
CA LEU A 558 33.65 -33.08 1.39
C LEU A 558 34.54 -34.32 1.21
N THR A 559 34.16 -35.25 0.34
CA THR A 559 34.97 -36.44 0.05
C THR A 559 36.36 -36.05 -0.45
N CYS A 560 36.46 -35.07 -1.36
CA CYS A 560 37.74 -34.55 -1.84
C CYS A 560 38.62 -34.02 -0.70
N LEU A 561 38.04 -33.30 0.28
CA LEU A 561 38.79 -32.85 1.45
C LEU A 561 39.30 -34.03 2.29
N LEU A 562 38.45 -35.02 2.54
CA LEU A 562 38.80 -36.19 3.35
C LEU A 562 39.90 -37.03 2.70
N GLU A 563 39.87 -37.21 1.38
CA GLU A 563 40.90 -37.91 0.61
C GLU A 563 42.25 -37.18 0.66
N VAL A 564 42.24 -35.86 0.54
CA VAL A 564 43.45 -35.03 0.70
C VAL A 564 44.05 -35.18 2.10
N ARG A 565 43.21 -35.33 3.13
CA ARG A 565 43.61 -35.44 4.53
C ARG A 565 44.01 -36.85 4.96
N SER A 566 43.54 -37.89 4.27
CA SER A 566 43.82 -39.29 4.62
C SER A 566 45.12 -39.84 4.02
N LYS A 567 45.70 -39.17 3.02
CA LYS A 567 46.97 -39.59 2.43
C LYS A 567 48.14 -39.23 3.35
N ASP A 568 48.77 -40.24 3.93
CA ASP A 568 50.08 -40.10 4.58
C ASP A 568 51.14 -39.63 3.57
N ASP A 569 52.22 -39.01 4.07
CA ASP A 569 53.32 -38.35 3.33
C ASP A 569 53.97 -39.14 2.16
N LYS A 570 53.64 -40.41 1.98
CA LYS A 570 54.21 -41.31 0.97
C LYS A 570 53.51 -41.28 -0.40
N ASP A 571 52.27 -40.77 -0.49
CA ASP A 571 51.48 -40.77 -1.75
C ASP A 571 51.40 -39.39 -2.44
N LYS A 572 52.27 -38.44 -2.05
CA LYS A 572 52.36 -37.07 -2.61
C LYS A 572 52.59 -37.02 -4.13
N VAL A 573 53.12 -38.09 -4.73
CA VAL A 573 53.46 -38.14 -6.16
C VAL A 573 52.22 -38.26 -7.07
N GLU A 574 51.16 -38.94 -6.62
CA GLU A 574 49.91 -39.06 -7.40
C GLU A 574 49.06 -37.78 -7.34
N LEU A 575 49.19 -37.02 -6.25
CA LEU A 575 48.51 -35.76 -6.03
C LEU A 575 49.04 -34.65 -6.98
N ASP A 576 50.35 -34.64 -7.24
CA ASP A 576 50.97 -33.76 -8.24
C ASP A 576 50.52 -34.07 -9.68
N GLN A 577 50.10 -35.32 -9.95
CA GLN A 577 49.56 -35.72 -11.24
C GLN A 577 48.11 -35.25 -11.43
N ALA A 578 47.26 -35.39 -10.39
CA ALA A 578 45.89 -34.85 -10.40
C ALA A 578 45.86 -33.31 -10.50
N LEU A 579 46.82 -32.62 -9.89
CA LEU A 579 47.01 -31.16 -10.01
C LEU A 579 47.29 -30.70 -11.45
N ARG A 580 48.07 -31.48 -12.21
CA ARG A 580 48.37 -31.18 -13.63
C ARG A 580 47.16 -31.41 -14.53
N GLU A 581 46.29 -32.36 -14.20
CA GLU A 581 45.07 -32.62 -14.95
C GLU A 581 44.00 -31.53 -14.71
N LEU A 582 43.93 -30.97 -13.50
CA LEU A 582 43.06 -29.83 -13.16
C LEU A 582 43.52 -28.48 -13.76
N ASP A 583 44.84 -28.24 -13.84
CA ASP A 583 45.41 -27.06 -14.52
C ASP A 583 45.15 -27.06 -16.04
N GLY A 584 44.80 -28.21 -16.62
CA GLY A 584 44.47 -28.36 -18.04
C GLY A 584 43.10 -27.79 -18.44
N PHE A 585 42.17 -27.63 -17.50
CA PHE A 585 40.81 -27.13 -17.78
C PHE A 585 40.69 -25.59 -17.80
N GLY A 586 41.72 -24.86 -17.39
CA GLY A 586 41.68 -23.39 -17.21
C GLY A 586 42.45 -22.55 -18.24
N LYS A 587 42.93 -23.13 -19.35
CA LYS A 587 43.75 -22.42 -20.35
C LYS A 587 43.21 -22.55 -21.77
N GLU A 588 42.06 -21.94 -22.01
CA GLU A 588 41.76 -21.33 -23.31
C GLU A 588 41.19 -19.94 -23.06
N ASP A 589 42.10 -18.96 -22.92
CA ASP A 589 42.09 -17.69 -23.67
C ASP A 589 42.89 -16.58 -22.95
N GLY A 590 43.69 -15.84 -23.74
CA GLY A 590 43.99 -14.44 -23.46
C GLY A 590 45.26 -14.10 -22.66
N THR A 591 46.41 -14.12 -23.35
CA THR A 591 47.50 -13.12 -23.31
C THR A 591 47.60 -12.11 -22.14
N ALA A 592 48.73 -12.13 -21.40
CA ALA A 592 49.73 -11.05 -21.33
C ALA A 592 50.56 -11.13 -20.03
N ARG A 593 51.82 -11.58 -20.15
CA ARG A 593 52.86 -11.39 -19.13
C ARG A 593 53.39 -9.96 -19.22
N ALA A 594 53.34 -9.20 -18.13
CA ALA A 594 54.12 -7.98 -17.95
C ALA A 594 55.00 -8.11 -16.69
N SER A 595 56.27 -7.77 -16.88
CA SER A 595 57.40 -8.00 -15.99
C SER A 595 57.49 -7.03 -14.81
N VAL A 596 58.00 -7.56 -13.70
CA VAL A 596 58.43 -6.90 -12.46
C VAL A 596 59.61 -5.94 -12.71
N ILE A 597 59.55 -4.72 -12.17
CA ILE A 597 60.73 -3.90 -11.82
C ILE A 597 60.64 -3.54 -10.32
N ARG A 598 61.81 -3.55 -9.68
CA ARG A 598 62.05 -3.63 -8.23
C ARG A 598 62.62 -2.31 -7.69
N ALA A 599 62.33 -2.07 -6.41
CA ALA A 599 63.00 -1.15 -5.45
C ALA A 599 62.69 0.36 -5.64
N THR A 600 62.50 1.19 -4.61
CA THR A 600 63.17 1.30 -3.29
C THR A 600 62.32 2.06 -2.25
N THR A 601 62.46 1.65 -0.99
CA THR A 601 62.53 2.45 0.25
C THR A 601 61.45 3.47 0.66
N ASP A 602 61.02 3.26 1.91
CA ASP A 602 60.78 4.23 2.98
C ASP A 602 59.32 4.59 3.32
N SER A 603 58.93 4.19 4.53
CA SER A 603 57.83 4.78 5.31
C SER A 603 58.50 5.44 6.51
N PRO A 604 58.10 6.66 6.91
CA PRO A 604 57.18 6.70 8.05
C PRO A 604 56.23 7.91 8.12
N MET A 605 55.25 7.77 9.03
CA MET A 605 54.58 8.79 9.86
C MET A 605 53.09 9.01 9.66
N SER A 606 52.39 8.78 10.77
CA SER A 606 50.97 8.93 11.07
C SER A 606 50.43 10.36 10.87
N PRO A 607 49.12 10.54 10.64
CA PRO A 607 48.45 11.80 10.91
C PRO A 607 47.73 11.79 12.29
N PRO A 608 47.67 12.92 13.02
CA PRO A 608 46.82 13.12 14.20
C PRO A 608 45.43 13.69 13.74
N PRO A 609 44.52 14.20 14.60
CA PRO A 609 43.15 13.71 14.69
C PRO A 609 42.08 14.57 13.97
N SER A 610 40.96 13.91 13.66
CA SER A 610 39.57 14.37 13.49
C SER A 610 39.26 15.86 13.21
N THR A 611 38.65 16.11 12.04
CA THR A 611 37.58 17.10 11.87
C THR A 611 36.41 16.48 11.11
N SER A 612 35.22 16.61 11.69
CA SER A 612 33.94 16.10 11.19
C SER A 612 33.48 16.84 9.93
N MET A 613 33.31 16.11 8.82
CA MET A 613 32.65 16.61 7.62
C MET A 613 31.48 15.70 7.23
N SER A 614 30.33 16.35 7.06
CA SER A 614 29.01 15.84 6.70
C SER A 614 29.02 14.86 5.53
N LEU A 615 28.58 13.62 5.78
CA LEU A 615 28.38 12.59 4.74
C LEU A 615 26.96 12.69 4.15
N GLY A 616 26.69 13.80 3.46
CA GLY A 616 25.50 13.98 2.65
C GLY A 616 25.89 14.53 1.29
N LYS A 617 25.73 13.71 0.24
CA LYS A 617 26.05 13.97 -1.19
C LYS A 617 27.40 13.45 -1.69
N GLN A 618 27.59 12.13 -1.71
CA GLN A 618 28.34 11.46 -2.79
C GLN A 618 27.83 10.02 -2.99
N LEU A 619 26.61 9.89 -3.54
CA LEU A 619 26.28 8.75 -4.39
C LEU A 619 25.65 9.34 -5.66
N HIS A 620 26.07 8.84 -6.81
CA HIS A 620 25.73 9.27 -8.18
C HIS A 620 26.68 10.30 -8.80
N LYS A 621 27.91 9.85 -9.07
CA LYS A 621 28.54 10.02 -10.39
C LYS A 621 29.65 8.97 -10.56
N GLY A 622 29.51 8.08 -11.54
CA GLY A 622 30.60 7.29 -12.11
C GLY A 622 30.65 5.80 -11.76
N SER A 623 30.01 4.96 -12.57
CA SER A 623 30.63 3.78 -13.20
C SER A 623 29.64 3.21 -14.22
N LEU A 624 29.98 3.30 -15.51
CA LEU A 624 29.14 2.89 -16.64
C LEU A 624 29.19 1.37 -16.93
N TYR A 625 29.86 0.57 -16.10
CA TYR A 625 30.13 -0.86 -16.39
C TYR A 625 30.05 -1.80 -15.17
N ALA A 626 29.16 -1.53 -14.21
CA ALA A 626 28.81 -2.54 -13.19
C ALA A 626 27.47 -3.20 -13.57
N PRO A 627 27.36 -4.53 -13.58
CA PRO A 627 26.08 -5.21 -13.80
C PRO A 627 25.13 -4.82 -12.66
N LYS A 628 24.10 -4.03 -12.99
CA LYS A 628 23.07 -3.64 -12.03
C LYS A 628 22.32 -4.89 -11.59
N SER A 629 22.18 -5.09 -10.28
CA SER A 629 21.36 -6.18 -9.77
C SER A 629 19.88 -5.92 -10.12
N LEU A 630 19.07 -6.98 -10.22
CA LEU A 630 17.61 -6.85 -10.34
C LEU A 630 17.02 -6.00 -9.20
N LEU A 631 17.66 -6.02 -8.03
CA LEU A 631 17.32 -5.18 -6.88
C LEU A 631 17.55 -3.69 -7.16
N ASP A 632 18.67 -3.31 -7.77
CA ASP A 632 18.95 -1.91 -8.15
C ASP A 632 17.94 -1.40 -9.19
N ILE A 633 17.55 -2.27 -10.12
CA ILE A 633 16.54 -1.97 -11.15
C ILE A 633 15.15 -1.82 -10.51
N TRP A 634 14.80 -2.68 -9.55
CA TRP A 634 13.52 -2.62 -8.84
C TRP A 634 13.41 -1.41 -7.91
N LEU A 635 14.47 -1.09 -7.14
CA LEU A 635 14.53 0.10 -6.29
C LEU A 635 14.44 1.40 -7.12
N GLN A 636 15.02 1.42 -8.32
CA GLN A 636 14.86 2.53 -9.28
C GLN A 636 13.45 2.61 -9.89
N ARG A 637 12.71 1.50 -9.95
CA ARG A 637 11.31 1.43 -10.39
C ARG A 637 10.31 1.86 -9.31
N SER A 638 10.64 1.67 -8.03
CA SER A 638 9.85 2.19 -6.91
C SER A 638 9.96 3.70 -6.70
N ALA A 639 10.89 4.37 -7.40
CA ALA A 639 10.83 5.81 -7.60
C ALA A 639 9.79 6.10 -8.70
N PRO A 640 8.76 6.93 -8.45
CA PRO A 640 7.64 7.08 -9.37
C PRO A 640 8.11 7.71 -10.69
N LYS A 641 8.24 6.90 -11.73
CA LYS A 641 8.48 7.34 -13.12
C LYS A 641 7.30 7.08 -14.06
N GLU A 642 6.24 6.41 -13.60
CA GLU A 642 5.03 6.16 -14.39
C GLU A 642 3.90 7.12 -14.00
N LYS A 643 2.94 7.31 -14.92
CA LYS A 643 1.79 8.20 -14.78
C LYS A 643 1.13 8.03 -13.41
N LYS A 644 0.94 9.18 -12.74
CA LYS A 644 0.31 9.36 -11.43
C LYS A 644 -0.86 8.38 -11.23
N PRO A 645 -0.79 7.48 -10.24
CA PRO A 645 -2.01 6.81 -9.80
C PRO A 645 -2.95 7.88 -9.20
N ASP A 646 -4.20 7.93 -9.67
CA ASP A 646 -5.27 8.79 -9.11
C ASP A 646 -5.70 8.24 -7.72
N PHE A 647 -6.71 8.82 -7.07
CA PHE A 647 -7.30 8.21 -5.88
C PHE A 647 -7.98 6.88 -6.21
N HIS A 648 -8.10 5.94 -5.25
CA HIS A 648 -8.70 4.61 -5.51
C HIS A 648 -10.12 4.69 -6.08
N GLY A 649 -10.94 5.67 -5.66
CA GLY A 649 -12.25 5.90 -6.27
C GLY A 649 -12.22 6.29 -7.76
N ARG A 650 -11.04 6.67 -8.28
CA ARG A 650 -10.78 7.11 -9.65
C ARG A 650 -9.84 6.18 -10.44
N LEU A 651 -9.07 5.31 -9.77
CA LEU A 651 -7.98 4.51 -10.36
C LEU A 651 -8.41 3.41 -11.34
N ASN A 652 -9.61 2.85 -11.19
CA ASN A 652 -10.09 1.73 -12.03
C ASN A 652 -10.68 2.22 -13.36
N SER A 653 -10.05 3.18 -14.03
CA SER A 653 -10.63 3.96 -15.13
C SER A 653 -9.81 3.92 -16.43
N ASP A 654 -10.12 3.00 -17.34
CA ASP A 654 -9.61 3.01 -18.72
C ASP A 654 -10.66 3.54 -19.71
N GLY A 655 -11.23 4.73 -19.42
CA GLY A 655 -12.29 5.33 -20.25
C GLY A 655 -12.07 6.81 -20.57
N PRO A 656 -12.43 7.29 -21.79
CA PRO A 656 -12.42 8.71 -22.09
C PRO A 656 -13.38 9.48 -21.18
N LYS A 657 -13.01 10.71 -20.79
CA LYS A 657 -13.83 11.61 -19.96
C LYS A 657 -15.24 11.74 -20.52
N ALA A 658 -16.24 11.25 -19.79
CA ALA A 658 -17.65 11.42 -20.16
C ALA A 658 -18.04 12.92 -20.14
N LYS A 659 -18.63 13.41 -21.23
CA LYS A 659 -19.20 14.76 -21.31
C LYS A 659 -20.55 14.78 -20.59
N LEU A 660 -20.56 15.25 -19.35
CA LEU A 660 -21.78 15.45 -18.52
C LEU A 660 -22.77 16.48 -19.10
N TYR A 661 -22.40 17.23 -20.14
CA TYR A 661 -23.23 18.25 -20.77
C TYR A 661 -23.27 18.10 -22.29
N PRO A 662 -24.02 17.13 -22.84
CA PRO A 662 -24.12 16.92 -24.30
C PRO A 662 -24.73 18.12 -25.05
N ASN A 663 -25.52 18.94 -24.34
CA ASN A 663 -26.29 20.04 -24.91
C ASN A 663 -25.63 21.42 -24.77
N LEU A 664 -24.39 21.49 -24.26
CA LEU A 664 -23.63 22.74 -24.27
C LEU A 664 -23.18 22.98 -25.72
N LYS A 665 -23.93 23.80 -26.47
CA LYS A 665 -23.58 24.17 -27.85
C LYS A 665 -22.18 24.80 -27.85
N GLU A 666 -21.22 24.16 -28.52
CA GLU A 666 -19.92 24.74 -28.85
C GLU A 666 -20.12 25.84 -29.90
N THR A 667 -20.68 26.99 -29.50
CA THR A 667 -20.69 28.18 -30.36
C THR A 667 -19.46 29.01 -30.07
N GLY A 668 -18.52 29.04 -31.02
CA GLY A 668 -17.52 30.11 -31.14
C GLY A 668 -16.06 29.74 -30.86
N ARG A 669 -15.54 28.63 -31.40
CA ARG A 669 -14.08 28.49 -31.60
C ARG A 669 -13.75 28.51 -33.07
N GLU A 670 -13.23 29.64 -33.54
CA GLU A 670 -12.43 29.67 -34.76
C GLU A 670 -11.18 28.78 -34.59
N PRO A 671 -10.71 28.13 -35.66
CA PRO A 671 -9.57 27.22 -35.58
C PRO A 671 -8.28 28.01 -35.32
N ARG A 672 -7.61 27.71 -34.20
CA ARG A 672 -6.23 28.16 -33.96
C ARG A 672 -5.27 27.22 -34.66
N GLU A 673 -4.41 27.79 -35.51
CA GLU A 673 -3.26 27.11 -36.10
C GLU A 673 -2.33 26.53 -35.01
N PRO A 674 -1.69 25.37 -35.27
CA PRO A 674 -0.78 24.75 -34.33
C PRO A 674 0.56 25.50 -34.30
N ILE A 675 0.96 25.92 -33.10
CA ILE A 675 2.30 26.43 -32.80
C ILE A 675 3.26 25.23 -32.79
N LEU A 676 4.25 25.28 -33.68
CA LEU A 676 5.41 24.38 -33.72
C LEU A 676 6.24 24.53 -32.43
N GLU A 677 6.41 23.43 -31.70
CA GLU A 677 7.48 23.32 -30.70
C GLU A 677 8.76 22.86 -31.41
N ASP A 678 9.76 23.73 -31.41
CA ASP A 678 11.12 23.44 -31.85
C ASP A 678 11.75 22.37 -30.95
N ALA A 679 11.91 21.17 -31.49
CA ALA A 679 12.80 20.14 -30.95
C ALA A 679 14.06 20.07 -31.83
N TYR A 680 15.17 20.56 -31.30
CA TYR A 680 16.51 20.26 -31.80
C TYR A 680 16.79 18.76 -31.63
N SER A 681 16.92 18.03 -32.72
CA SER A 681 17.65 16.75 -32.75
C SER A 681 18.49 16.67 -34.01
N GLU A 682 19.80 16.61 -33.81
CA GLU A 682 20.82 16.39 -34.84
C GLU A 682 20.58 15.08 -35.59
N SER A 683 20.69 15.19 -36.90
CA SER A 683 20.60 14.15 -37.91
C SER A 683 21.79 13.18 -37.85
N TYR A 684 21.51 11.88 -37.94
CA TYR A 684 22.35 10.95 -38.66
C TYR A 684 21.46 10.04 -39.52
N ASP A 685 21.65 10.15 -40.83
CA ASP A 685 21.10 9.29 -41.87
C ASP A 685 21.48 7.82 -41.63
N ASN A 686 20.51 6.92 -41.85
CA ASN A 686 20.74 5.80 -42.74
C ASN A 686 19.41 5.23 -43.26
N ASP A 687 19.45 5.06 -44.57
CA ASP A 687 18.41 4.69 -45.52
C ASP A 687 18.10 3.16 -45.47
N VAL A 688 17.08 2.75 -46.24
CA VAL A 688 16.81 1.39 -46.77
C VAL A 688 15.62 0.58 -46.19
N ARG A 689 14.52 0.64 -46.98
CA ARG A 689 13.63 -0.43 -47.52
C ARG A 689 12.59 -1.19 -46.67
N THR A 690 11.34 -1.01 -47.10
CA THR A 690 10.27 -2.02 -47.45
C THR A 690 10.00 -3.17 -46.47
N LYS A 691 8.77 -3.51 -46.09
CA LYS A 691 7.61 -3.89 -46.94
C LYS A 691 6.39 -4.18 -46.03
N GLU A 692 5.21 -4.03 -46.61
CA GLU A 692 3.88 -4.41 -46.12
C GLU A 692 3.78 -5.88 -45.66
N PHE A 693 2.85 -6.19 -44.74
CA PHE A 693 1.82 -7.23 -44.91
C PHE A 693 0.75 -7.14 -43.79
N GLN A 694 -0.51 -7.03 -44.19
CA GLN A 694 -1.73 -7.21 -43.38
C GLN A 694 -2.29 -8.63 -43.56
N LYS A 695 -3.23 -8.99 -42.67
CA LYS A 695 -4.11 -10.19 -42.59
C LYS A 695 -3.50 -11.40 -41.88
N GLU A 696 -4.22 -12.14 -41.02
CA GLU A 696 -5.64 -12.49 -41.07
C GLU A 696 -6.16 -12.95 -39.68
N GLU A 697 -7.44 -12.67 -39.41
CA GLU A 697 -8.25 -13.26 -38.33
C GLU A 697 -8.65 -14.71 -38.67
N ASN A 698 -8.76 -15.57 -37.64
CA ASN A 698 -9.87 -16.53 -37.39
C ASN A 698 -9.47 -17.43 -36.21
N SER A 699 -10.15 -17.33 -35.06
CA SER A 699 -11.32 -18.14 -34.66
C SER A 699 -10.98 -19.60 -34.36
N GLU A 700 -11.05 -20.02 -33.09
CA GLU A 700 -11.56 -21.34 -32.77
C GLU A 700 -12.09 -21.42 -31.33
N THR A 701 -13.23 -22.08 -31.24
CA THR A 701 -14.17 -22.25 -30.16
C THR A 701 -13.79 -23.38 -29.21
N VAL A 702 -14.09 -23.15 -27.92
CA VAL A 702 -14.75 -24.05 -26.94
C VAL A 702 -14.61 -25.56 -27.17
N ASP A 703 -14.05 -26.25 -26.17
CA ASP A 703 -14.58 -27.56 -25.81
C ASP A 703 -14.50 -27.85 -24.30
N THR A 704 -15.56 -28.50 -23.81
CA THR A 704 -15.89 -28.69 -22.39
C THR A 704 -16.06 -30.18 -22.16
N HIS A 705 -15.30 -30.84 -21.27
CA HIS A 705 -15.76 -32.11 -20.67
C HIS A 705 -15.11 -32.46 -19.32
N MET A 706 -15.95 -32.35 -18.28
CA MET A 706 -16.26 -33.29 -17.20
C MET A 706 -15.22 -34.26 -16.56
N ILE A 707 -15.04 -34.05 -15.25
CA ILE A 707 -15.39 -34.93 -14.10
C ILE A 707 -14.56 -36.20 -13.75
N HIS A 708 -14.36 -36.31 -12.42
CA HIS A 708 -14.00 -37.43 -11.53
C HIS A 708 -12.51 -37.76 -11.31
N THR A 709 -12.02 -37.45 -10.10
CA THR A 709 -11.71 -38.49 -9.08
C THR A 709 -11.53 -37.83 -7.70
N ILE A 710 -12.35 -38.28 -6.74
CA ILE A 710 -12.22 -38.05 -5.30
C ILE A 710 -11.48 -39.25 -4.72
N ARG A 711 -10.40 -39.04 -3.94
CA ARG A 711 -10.14 -39.77 -2.68
C ARG A 711 -8.91 -39.29 -1.91
N ASN A 712 -9.16 -39.12 -0.61
CA ASN A 712 -8.30 -39.30 0.56
C ASN A 712 -7.07 -38.39 0.75
N ASP A 713 -7.14 -37.55 1.78
CA ASP A 713 -6.04 -37.43 2.75
C ASP A 713 -6.54 -36.85 4.09
N SER A 714 -7.15 -37.73 4.89
CA SER A 714 -7.70 -37.49 6.22
C SER A 714 -6.67 -37.71 7.35
N HIS A 715 -5.44 -37.19 7.21
CA HIS A 715 -4.40 -37.32 8.25
C HIS A 715 -3.67 -36.03 8.66
N LYS A 716 -4.02 -34.86 8.12
CA LYS A 716 -3.39 -33.57 8.49
C LYS A 716 -4.14 -32.72 9.52
N LEU A 717 -5.34 -33.15 9.95
CA LEU A 717 -6.20 -32.37 10.86
C LEU A 717 -6.01 -32.65 12.36
N ALA A 718 -5.17 -33.61 12.74
CA ALA A 718 -4.97 -33.96 14.15
C ALA A 718 -3.83 -33.18 14.85
N PHE A 719 -2.97 -32.46 14.12
CA PHE A 719 -1.79 -31.80 14.71
C PHE A 719 -2.02 -30.32 15.08
N LEU A 720 -3.08 -29.70 14.56
CA LEU A 720 -3.41 -28.28 14.80
C LEU A 720 -4.23 -28.02 16.08
N SER A 721 -4.71 -29.06 16.77
CA SER A 721 -5.45 -28.93 18.03
C SER A 721 -4.56 -28.84 19.28
N PHE A 722 -3.24 -29.06 19.17
CA PHE A 722 -2.35 -29.14 20.34
C PHE A 722 -1.58 -27.84 20.64
N LEU A 723 -1.50 -26.89 19.69
CA LEU A 723 -0.66 -25.68 19.85
C LEU A 723 -1.42 -24.44 20.37
N THR A 724 -2.70 -24.56 20.73
CA THR A 724 -3.48 -23.46 21.34
C THR A 724 -3.65 -23.59 22.86
N LYS A 725 -2.81 -24.38 23.54
CA LYS A 725 -2.88 -24.57 25.00
C LYS A 725 -1.52 -24.70 25.72
N VAL A 726 -0.49 -23.98 25.25
CA VAL A 726 0.72 -23.68 26.03
C VAL A 726 1.01 -22.20 25.96
#